data_AF-A0A5E5PXV2-F1
#
_entry.id   AF-A0A5E5PXV2-F1
#
_cell.length_a   1.000
_cell.length_b   1.000
_cell.length_c   1.000
_cell.angle_alpha   90.00
_cell.angle_beta   90.00
_cell.angle_gamma   90.00
#
_symmetry.space_group_name_H-M   'P 1'
#
loop_
_entity.id
_entity.type
_entity.pdbx_description
1 polymer ?
#
loop_
_entity_poly.entity_id
_entity_poly.type
_entity_poly.pdbx_seq_one_letter_code
_entity_poly.pdbx_strand_id
1 'polypeptide(L)'
;MNPISLSPNFARILLLSTALIVSISTAIAGGRSGERNLMDDYLQSKTSVNSSASSAFSQQSTLINNNALVFNRGATSVDNDDFDKKFSLAKTLTNIRNTSNATTNSSNAQLLNSLLKTLNVDSKTNGFVKMDLQKRAQEASLSGLVDNMSPTAIFNRFDLSSSSGQHCGEYRVIYHKNNGGRFFLIFEAQYPNPELKKGKAGCFAVADFWKEIGGMNKTEALAQLEKFFYQGLEHKGVQLPAAINFAHYTHGTGQVRSNAFINSPWQLREFKTDINTKGEAVFVADSVKSNPLAELFAKEGSLDSDSLKDLRVDFIRDFSGYVDNLLAPEKRATNPSSSDIINGFGLENDNQYNEFQSDSSASDNTANAKNTNLKTIINNKLAALNLSGYNAKMIMNRAEAMSCGGCHQNSNGAEIAPNVKWPPSKFFVHVDERGNLSPALTKQFLPARAALLADYWQKTVDKTVEKWRFAEVDYSSAYNDFGGLHNALNYLNNYAFATLKADGSITAWGASWAGGTSAPSDNGYTKIYSTATAFAALKADGSITAWGQSDRGGTGAPSDNGYTKIYSNGWAFATLKADGSIKAWGNSKYGGTGAPSDNGYTKIYSTYVAFAALKADGSITAWGDSDEGGTGAPSDNGYTKIYSTAYAFAALKADGSITAWGDSDYGGTGAPSDNGYTKIYSTWGAFAALKADGSITAWGGSDDGGTGAPSDNGYTKIYSNEAAFAALKADGSITAWGGSDWGGTGAPSGNGYTKIYSTWGAFAALKADGSITAWGGSDTGGTGAPSGNGYTKIYSNWSAFAALKADGSITAWGGSDTGGTGAPYGNGYTKIYSNGTAFVAVKADGSITAWGADPGGITPTSNATSD
;
A
#
# COMPACT_ATOMS: atom_id res chain seq x y z
N MET A 1 41.48 38.90 67.86
CA MET A 1 41.33 40.37 67.74
C MET A 1 40.52 40.64 66.48
N ASN A 2 39.41 41.37 66.59
CA ASN A 2 38.80 42.13 65.47
C ASN A 2 39.46 43.54 65.43
N PRO A 3 39.20 44.44 64.47
CA PRO A 3 38.42 44.36 63.20
C PRO A 3 39.36 44.61 61.97
N ILE A 4 39.01 44.89 60.69
CA ILE A 4 38.14 45.92 60.06
C ILE A 4 37.96 45.57 58.55
N SER A 5 36.72 45.70 58.04
CA SER A 5 36.22 46.34 56.77
C SER A 5 37.10 46.41 55.49
N LEU A 6 36.61 46.47 54.24
CA LEU A 6 35.30 46.76 53.61
C LEU A 6 35.25 46.16 52.17
N SER A 7 34.06 46.07 51.54
CA SER A 7 33.81 45.58 50.16
C SER A 7 33.81 46.73 49.11
N PRO A 8 33.58 46.57 47.77
CA PRO A 8 33.13 45.38 47.00
C PRO A 8 33.84 45.15 45.63
N ASN A 9 33.22 44.29 44.78
CA ASN A 9 33.48 44.00 43.35
C ASN A 9 34.67 43.08 43.00
N PHE A 10 34.39 41.78 42.80
CA PHE A 10 34.18 41.23 41.45
C PHE A 10 33.52 39.83 41.53
N ALA A 11 32.69 39.48 40.55
CA ALA A 11 31.91 38.24 40.56
C ALA A 11 32.76 37.00 40.21
N ARG A 12 32.56 35.88 40.93
CA ARG A 12 32.73 34.51 40.38
C ARG A 12 32.13 33.40 41.27
N ILE A 13 31.43 32.48 40.60
CA ILE A 13 31.30 31.02 40.88
C ILE A 13 30.39 30.58 42.05
N LEU A 14 29.15 30.28 41.64
CA LEU A 14 28.45 29.00 41.83
C LEU A 14 28.83 28.09 43.02
N LEU A 15 27.90 27.96 43.96
CA LEU A 15 27.64 26.72 44.72
C LEU A 15 26.13 26.45 44.68
N LEU A 16 25.63 25.92 43.55
CA LEU A 16 24.29 25.33 43.51
C LEU A 16 24.35 23.89 43.99
N SER A 17 23.77 23.64 45.17
CA SER A 17 23.30 22.33 45.59
C SER A 17 22.01 21.95 44.83
N THR A 18 22.08 21.86 43.51
CA THR A 18 20.97 21.34 42.69
C THR A 18 20.99 19.83 42.64
N ALA A 19 20.07 19.19 43.36
CA ALA A 19 19.67 17.82 43.08
C ALA A 19 19.23 17.73 41.60
N LEU A 20 20.02 17.03 40.79
CA LEU A 20 19.82 16.95 39.34
C LEU A 20 18.68 15.98 39.02
N ILE A 21 17.44 16.42 39.26
CA ILE A 21 16.22 15.66 38.96
C ILE A 21 16.05 15.64 37.43
N VAL A 22 16.65 14.62 36.80
CA VAL A 22 16.56 14.34 35.38
C VAL A 22 15.52 13.24 35.17
N SER A 23 14.47 13.63 34.47
CA SER A 23 13.24 12.86 34.40
C SER A 23 12.80 12.68 32.92
N ILE A 24 11.82 11.80 32.64
CA ILE A 24 11.89 10.72 31.63
C ILE A 24 10.44 10.13 31.32
N SER A 25 9.83 10.21 30.10
CA SER A 25 8.64 9.37 29.62
C SER A 25 8.43 8.90 28.14
N THR A 26 7.82 7.71 27.94
CA THR A 26 7.83 6.92 26.68
C THR A 26 6.97 7.47 25.52
N ALA A 27 7.29 7.13 24.24
CA ALA A 27 6.54 7.68 23.06
C ALA A 27 6.65 6.99 21.67
N ILE A 28 7.18 5.76 21.50
CA ILE A 28 7.45 5.23 20.14
C ILE A 28 6.77 3.88 19.83
N ALA A 29 6.79 2.89 20.73
CA ALA A 29 6.08 1.63 20.51
C ALA A 29 4.55 1.86 20.34
N GLY A 30 3.95 1.12 19.42
CA GLY A 30 2.53 1.22 19.05
C GLY A 30 2.30 0.52 17.72
N GLY A 31 1.93 -0.75 17.79
CA GLY A 31 1.56 -1.58 16.65
C GLY A 31 0.32 -2.40 16.99
N ARG A 32 -0.59 -2.54 16.03
CA ARG A 32 -1.68 -3.52 16.03
C ARG A 32 -1.14 -4.81 15.41
N SER A 33 -1.69 -5.97 15.77
CA SER A 33 -1.38 -7.24 15.12
C SER A 33 -1.82 -7.23 13.65
N GLY A 34 -0.86 -7.37 12.73
CA GLY A 34 -1.08 -7.79 11.33
C GLY A 34 -1.70 -6.77 10.34
N GLU A 35 -1.96 -5.52 10.73
CA GLU A 35 -2.51 -4.51 9.81
C GLU A 35 -1.45 -3.53 9.31
N ARG A 36 -1.20 -3.54 7.99
CA ARG A 36 -0.30 -2.60 7.31
C ARG A 36 -0.77 -1.15 7.49
N ASN A 37 0.17 -0.25 7.75
CA ASN A 37 -0.07 1.17 7.97
C ASN A 37 0.54 2.07 6.87
N LEU A 38 0.21 3.37 6.92
CA LEU A 38 0.70 4.35 5.95
C LEU A 38 2.21 4.53 5.93
N MET A 39 2.94 4.24 7.02
CA MET A 39 4.40 4.29 7.02
C MET A 39 5.00 3.20 6.15
N ASP A 40 4.42 2.01 6.15
CA ASP A 40 4.82 0.90 5.28
C ASP A 40 4.56 1.24 3.81
N ASP A 41 3.38 1.79 3.51
CA ASP A 41 3.01 2.27 2.17
C ASP A 41 3.98 3.36 1.68
N TYR A 42 4.28 4.33 2.55
CA TYR A 42 5.17 5.47 2.24
C TYR A 42 6.58 4.97 1.89
N LEU A 43 7.18 4.17 2.79
CA LEU A 43 8.50 3.60 2.60
C LEU A 43 8.58 2.66 1.39
N GLN A 44 7.53 1.88 1.11
CA GLN A 44 7.45 1.06 -0.11
C GLN A 44 7.37 1.93 -1.38
N SER A 45 6.58 3.01 -1.37
CA SER A 45 6.49 3.89 -2.55
C SER A 45 7.80 4.62 -2.83
N LYS A 46 8.51 5.07 -1.79
CA LYS A 46 9.79 5.77 -1.88
C LYS A 46 10.88 4.96 -2.60
N THR A 47 10.89 3.63 -2.48
CA THR A 47 11.89 2.77 -3.14
C THR A 47 11.57 2.45 -4.60
N SER A 48 10.33 2.69 -5.05
CA SER A 48 9.90 2.47 -6.45
C SER A 48 10.26 3.61 -7.41
N VAL A 49 10.81 4.72 -6.91
CA VAL A 49 11.15 5.91 -7.71
C VAL A 49 12.65 5.92 -8.02
N ASN A 50 12.99 6.07 -9.30
CA ASN A 50 14.37 5.99 -9.78
C ASN A 50 15.25 7.10 -9.16
N SER A 51 16.50 6.78 -8.83
CA SER A 51 17.35 7.61 -7.94
C SER A 51 17.66 9.02 -8.46
N SER A 52 17.53 9.27 -9.76
CA SER A 52 17.67 10.60 -10.38
C SER A 52 16.55 11.59 -10.04
N ALA A 53 15.38 11.14 -9.59
CA ALA A 53 14.30 12.00 -9.12
C ALA A 53 14.42 12.37 -7.62
N SER A 54 15.36 11.77 -6.88
CA SER A 54 15.53 12.00 -5.44
C SER A 54 15.97 13.43 -5.10
N SER A 55 16.64 14.13 -6.03
CA SER A 55 17.03 15.53 -5.90
C SER A 55 15.83 16.50 -5.91
N ALA A 56 14.74 16.17 -6.60
CA ALA A 56 13.52 16.97 -6.59
C ALA A 56 12.76 16.81 -5.26
N PHE A 57 12.65 15.57 -4.75
CA PHE A 57 12.03 15.29 -3.45
C PHE A 57 12.82 15.88 -2.27
N SER A 58 14.15 16.01 -2.37
CA SER A 58 14.97 16.61 -1.30
C SER A 58 14.70 18.10 -1.10
N GLN A 59 14.23 18.84 -2.12
CA GLN A 59 13.86 20.26 -2.00
C GLN A 59 12.35 20.50 -1.78
N GLN A 60 11.46 19.55 -2.09
CA GLN A 60 10.00 19.71 -1.92
C GLN A 60 9.45 19.27 -0.54
N SER A 61 10.29 18.73 0.35
CA SER A 61 9.88 18.07 1.60
C SER A 61 9.72 19.00 2.83
N THR A 62 9.71 20.32 2.66
CA THR A 62 9.67 21.31 3.76
C THR A 62 8.29 21.93 4.03
N LEU A 63 7.20 21.37 3.47
CA LEU A 63 5.84 21.91 3.59
C LEU A 63 5.12 21.61 4.91
N ILE A 64 5.60 20.67 5.73
CA ILE A 64 5.03 20.36 7.06
C ILE A 64 6.15 20.28 8.10
N ASN A 65 6.09 21.14 9.10
CA ASN A 65 7.05 21.17 10.21
C ASN A 65 6.64 20.17 11.31
N ASN A 66 7.60 19.68 12.11
CA ASN A 66 7.38 18.86 13.31
C ASN A 66 6.37 19.47 14.30
N ASN A 67 6.16 20.79 14.25
CA ASN A 67 5.11 21.49 14.98
C ASN A 67 3.69 20.96 14.72
N ALA A 68 3.44 20.31 13.58
CA ALA A 68 2.18 19.61 13.26
C ALA A 68 2.04 18.24 13.94
N LEU A 69 3.11 17.73 14.57
CA LEU A 69 3.19 16.35 15.05
C LEU A 69 3.27 16.22 16.57
N VAL A 70 3.75 17.26 17.25
CA VAL A 70 3.93 17.25 18.70
C VAL A 70 3.67 18.63 19.31
N PHE A 71 2.94 18.63 20.42
CA PHE A 71 2.71 19.79 21.29
C PHE A 71 3.07 19.38 22.71
N ASN A 72 4.20 19.87 23.22
CA ASN A 72 4.73 19.51 24.53
C ASN A 72 4.78 20.70 25.48
N ARG A 73 4.67 20.41 26.79
CA ARG A 73 4.95 21.34 27.89
C ARG A 73 6.30 22.02 27.66
N GLY A 74 6.44 23.29 28.05
CA GLY A 74 7.72 23.99 28.03
C GLY A 74 8.32 24.23 26.64
N ALA A 75 7.63 23.90 25.54
CA ALA A 75 7.99 24.37 24.22
C ALA A 75 7.88 25.91 24.16
N THR A 76 8.76 26.55 23.40
CA THR A 76 8.67 27.99 23.13
C THR A 76 7.27 28.34 22.63
N SER A 77 6.66 29.40 23.19
CA SER A 77 5.28 29.87 22.94
C SER A 77 4.12 28.95 23.36
N VAL A 78 4.38 27.86 24.12
CA VAL A 78 3.32 27.13 24.83
C VAL A 78 3.20 27.66 26.26
N ASP A 79 2.03 28.19 26.61
CA ASP A 79 1.67 28.50 27.99
C ASP A 79 1.33 27.19 28.73
N ASN A 80 2.03 26.93 29.84
CA ASN A 80 1.87 25.67 30.57
C ASN A 80 0.56 25.61 31.37
N ASP A 81 0.03 26.74 31.82
CA ASP A 81 -1.18 26.80 32.65
C ASP A 81 -2.43 26.65 31.76
N ASP A 82 -2.41 27.25 30.55
CA ASP A 82 -3.43 26.99 29.53
C ASP A 82 -3.36 25.53 29.04
N PHE A 83 -2.15 24.98 28.79
CA PHE A 83 -1.98 23.58 28.41
C PHE A 83 -2.53 22.61 29.47
N ASP A 84 -2.21 22.84 30.74
CA ASP A 84 -2.68 22.02 31.87
C ASP A 84 -4.20 22.10 32.04
N LYS A 85 -4.78 23.29 31.87
CA LYS A 85 -6.22 23.49 31.91
C LYS A 85 -6.95 22.78 30.76
N LYS A 86 -6.48 22.99 29.52
CA LYS A 86 -7.11 22.44 28.30
C LYS A 86 -7.02 20.92 28.21
N PHE A 87 -5.93 20.34 28.70
CA PHE A 87 -5.61 18.91 28.59
C PHE A 87 -5.52 18.17 29.93
N SER A 88 -6.10 18.67 31.03
CA SER A 88 -6.07 18.00 32.34
C SER A 88 -6.54 16.53 32.31
N LEU A 89 -5.96 15.69 33.17
CA LEU A 89 -6.31 14.26 33.26
C LEU A 89 -7.79 14.07 33.64
N ALA A 90 -8.31 14.92 34.51
CA ALA A 90 -9.73 14.96 34.86
C ALA A 90 -10.64 15.09 33.63
N LYS A 91 -10.26 15.91 32.63
CA LYS A 91 -11.02 16.09 31.41
C LYS A 91 -11.01 14.83 30.53
N THR A 92 -9.84 14.21 30.36
CA THR A 92 -9.70 12.93 29.64
C THR A 92 -10.56 11.82 30.25
N LEU A 93 -10.50 11.65 31.58
CA LEU A 93 -11.30 10.64 32.28
C LEU A 93 -12.81 10.93 32.21
N THR A 94 -13.21 12.20 32.31
CA THR A 94 -14.61 12.61 32.15
C THR A 94 -15.12 12.32 30.73
N ASN A 95 -14.33 12.62 29.69
CA ASN A 95 -14.71 12.33 28.31
C ASN A 95 -14.89 10.83 28.06
N ILE A 96 -13.96 9.99 28.54
CA ILE A 96 -14.05 8.53 28.44
C ILE A 96 -15.31 8.01 29.15
N ARG A 97 -15.64 8.53 30.34
CA ARG A 97 -16.87 8.14 31.05
C ARG A 97 -18.14 8.58 30.32
N ASN A 98 -18.20 9.85 29.91
CA ASN A 98 -19.40 10.44 29.29
C ASN A 98 -19.69 9.88 27.88
N THR A 99 -18.71 9.28 27.21
CA THR A 99 -18.86 8.61 25.90
C THR A 99 -19.00 7.09 26.02
N SER A 100 -19.08 6.56 27.25
CA SER A 100 -19.33 5.13 27.49
C SER A 100 -20.83 4.81 27.52
N ASN A 101 -21.18 3.58 27.14
CA ASN A 101 -22.53 3.04 27.31
C ASN A 101 -22.75 2.43 28.72
N ALA A 102 -22.03 2.95 29.73
CA ALA A 102 -22.12 2.48 31.11
C ALA A 102 -23.52 2.78 31.70
N THR A 103 -24.15 1.77 32.30
CA THR A 103 -25.46 1.92 32.96
C THR A 103 -25.33 2.42 34.40
N THR A 104 -24.13 2.41 34.97
CA THR A 104 -23.83 2.89 36.33
C THR A 104 -22.75 3.98 36.31
N ASN A 105 -23.06 5.13 36.91
CA ASN A 105 -22.14 6.26 37.03
C ASN A 105 -21.01 5.99 38.05
N SER A 106 -19.81 5.66 37.56
CA SER A 106 -18.56 5.75 38.34
C SER A 106 -18.00 7.18 38.30
N SER A 107 -17.14 7.57 39.25
CA SER A 107 -16.36 8.83 39.21
C SER A 107 -15.01 8.68 38.48
N ASN A 108 -14.34 9.80 38.14
CA ASN A 108 -12.98 9.78 37.58
C ASN A 108 -11.99 9.01 38.47
N ALA A 109 -12.10 9.16 39.79
CA ALA A 109 -11.27 8.43 40.74
C ALA A 109 -11.60 6.93 40.74
N GLN A 110 -12.87 6.52 40.63
CA GLN A 110 -13.24 5.10 40.52
C GLN A 110 -12.73 4.47 39.21
N LEU A 111 -12.89 5.16 38.07
CA LEU A 111 -12.34 4.70 36.79
C LEU A 111 -10.82 4.53 36.89
N LEU A 112 -10.09 5.53 37.38
CA LEU A 112 -8.63 5.42 37.50
C LEU A 112 -8.18 4.36 38.53
N ASN A 113 -8.92 4.20 39.63
CA ASN A 113 -8.65 3.15 40.61
C ASN A 113 -8.87 1.73 40.05
N SER A 114 -9.71 1.55 39.02
CA SER A 114 -9.84 0.24 38.35
C SER A 114 -8.55 -0.16 37.64
N LEU A 115 -7.86 0.79 36.97
CA LEU A 115 -6.52 0.61 36.43
C LEU A 115 -5.51 0.25 37.53
N LEU A 116 -5.42 1.08 38.58
CA LEU A 116 -4.42 0.89 39.64
C LEU A 116 -4.56 -0.44 40.37
N LYS A 117 -5.78 -0.95 40.55
CA LYS A 117 -6.03 -2.28 41.16
C LYS A 117 -5.37 -3.42 40.37
N THR A 118 -5.31 -3.33 39.04
CA THR A 118 -4.66 -4.38 38.22
C THR A 118 -3.15 -4.48 38.45
N LEU A 119 -2.52 -3.41 38.96
CA LEU A 119 -1.09 -3.39 39.30
C LEU A 119 -0.74 -4.29 40.51
N ASN A 120 -1.73 -4.75 41.28
CA ASN A 120 -1.55 -5.67 42.41
C ASN A 120 -1.86 -7.15 42.06
N VAL A 121 -2.13 -7.45 40.79
CA VAL A 121 -2.34 -8.82 40.29
C VAL A 121 -0.98 -9.50 40.08
N ASP A 122 -0.81 -10.73 40.58
CA ASP A 122 0.42 -11.54 40.45
C ASP A 122 0.45 -12.45 39.22
N SER A 123 -0.68 -12.65 38.53
CA SER A 123 -0.69 -13.46 37.32
C SER A 123 -1.91 -13.20 36.44
N LYS A 124 -1.74 -13.37 35.13
CA LYS A 124 -2.84 -13.31 34.16
C LYS A 124 -2.58 -14.24 32.98
N THR A 125 -3.63 -14.88 32.47
CA THR A 125 -3.55 -15.76 31.30
C THR A 125 -3.82 -14.97 30.02
N ASN A 126 -2.93 -15.06 29.04
CA ASN A 126 -3.13 -14.46 27.72
C ASN A 126 -3.74 -15.47 26.73
N GLY A 127 -4.93 -15.99 27.07
CA GLY A 127 -5.62 -17.05 26.34
C GLY A 127 -4.98 -18.45 26.46
N PHE A 128 -3.66 -18.54 26.28
CA PHE A 128 -2.90 -19.79 26.17
C PHE A 128 -2.03 -20.08 27.40
N VAL A 129 -1.18 -19.11 27.78
CA VAL A 129 -0.20 -19.26 28.87
C VAL A 129 -0.57 -18.36 30.04
N LYS A 130 -0.49 -18.90 31.26
CA LYS A 130 -0.53 -18.13 32.50
C LYS A 130 0.84 -17.43 32.67
N MET A 131 0.84 -16.11 32.66
CA MET A 131 2.02 -15.28 32.84
C MET A 131 2.04 -14.74 34.27
N ASP A 132 3.19 -14.82 34.94
CA ASP A 132 3.38 -14.27 36.28
C ASP A 132 3.78 -12.78 36.18
N LEU A 133 3.11 -11.95 36.96
CA LEU A 133 3.21 -10.49 36.93
C LEU A 133 3.82 -10.00 38.24
N GLN A 134 4.77 -9.07 38.14
CA GLN A 134 5.33 -8.41 39.32
C GLN A 134 4.25 -7.55 39.98
N LYS A 135 3.91 -7.84 41.26
CA LYS A 135 3.03 -6.96 42.03
C LYS A 135 3.69 -5.60 42.26
N ARG A 136 2.94 -4.54 41.99
CA ARG A 136 3.34 -3.15 42.13
C ARG A 136 2.48 -2.49 43.21
N ALA A 137 2.64 -2.97 44.45
CA ALA A 137 1.79 -2.58 45.58
C ALA A 137 1.85 -1.07 45.90
N GLN A 138 3.01 -0.44 45.73
CA GLN A 138 3.15 1.01 45.91
C GLN A 138 2.37 1.78 44.83
N GLU A 139 2.51 1.38 43.57
CA GLU A 139 1.80 1.96 42.43
C GLU A 139 0.28 1.71 42.51
N ALA A 140 -0.14 0.52 42.95
CA ALA A 140 -1.54 0.17 43.17
C ALA A 140 -2.20 0.96 44.32
N SER A 141 -1.39 1.49 45.26
CA SER A 141 -1.83 2.32 46.38
C SER A 141 -1.89 3.83 46.07
N LEU A 142 -1.56 4.25 44.84
CA LEU A 142 -1.61 5.65 44.43
C LEU A 142 -3.02 6.23 44.54
N SER A 143 -3.12 7.47 44.99
CA SER A 143 -4.37 8.20 45.15
C SER A 143 -4.20 9.66 44.72
N GLY A 144 -5.32 10.37 44.50
CA GLY A 144 -5.31 11.79 44.12
C GLY A 144 -4.73 12.11 42.73
N LEU A 145 -4.47 11.10 41.90
CA LEU A 145 -3.83 11.28 40.58
C LEU A 145 -4.64 12.17 39.63
N VAL A 146 -5.97 12.20 39.74
CA VAL A 146 -6.87 12.98 38.87
C VAL A 146 -6.50 14.47 38.84
N ASP A 147 -6.08 15.02 39.99
CA ASP A 147 -5.75 16.43 40.19
C ASP A 147 -4.24 16.68 40.35
N ASN A 148 -3.43 15.62 40.43
CA ASN A 148 -1.98 15.66 40.70
C ASN A 148 -1.15 15.10 39.52
N MET A 149 -1.70 15.18 38.31
CA MET A 149 -1.02 14.82 37.07
C MET A 149 -1.20 15.91 36.00
N SER A 150 -0.09 16.44 35.48
CA SER A 150 -0.10 17.44 34.40
C SER A 150 0.21 16.81 33.03
N PRO A 151 -0.40 17.31 31.94
CA PRO A 151 -0.03 16.90 30.59
C PRO A 151 1.44 17.25 30.28
N THR A 152 2.10 16.29 29.65
CA THR A 152 3.49 16.36 29.20
C THR A 152 3.57 16.69 27.72
N ALA A 153 2.82 15.96 26.89
CA ALA A 153 2.79 16.16 25.45
C ALA A 153 1.57 15.52 24.78
N ILE A 154 1.22 16.07 23.63
CA ILE A 154 0.26 15.53 22.66
C ILE A 154 1.04 15.09 21.42
N PHE A 155 0.69 13.93 20.86
CA PHE A 155 1.26 13.46 19.59
C PHE A 155 0.18 13.12 18.56
N ASN A 156 0.46 13.51 17.32
CA ASN A 156 -0.17 13.01 16.11
C ASN A 156 0.57 11.74 15.66
N ARG A 157 -0.14 10.62 15.51
CA ARG A 157 0.37 9.38 14.92
C ARG A 157 -0.45 8.98 13.68
N PHE A 158 -0.67 9.92 12.77
CA PHE A 158 -1.27 9.67 11.46
C PHE A 158 -0.46 8.66 10.62
N ASP A 159 0.83 8.47 10.92
CA ASP A 159 1.67 7.39 10.36
C ASP A 159 1.10 6.00 10.62
N LEU A 160 0.41 5.81 11.75
CA LEU A 160 -0.28 4.56 12.10
C LEU A 160 -1.66 4.40 11.45
N SER A 161 -2.05 5.26 10.49
CA SER A 161 -3.33 5.09 9.79
C SER A 161 -3.30 3.80 8.98
N SER A 162 -4.43 3.09 8.95
CA SER A 162 -4.59 1.86 8.18
C SER A 162 -4.36 2.10 6.68
N SER A 163 -3.56 1.26 6.01
CA SER A 163 -3.39 1.33 4.55
C SER A 163 -4.71 1.16 3.79
N SER A 164 -5.70 0.47 4.38
CA SER A 164 -7.06 0.34 3.83
C SER A 164 -7.97 1.53 4.15
N GLY A 165 -7.61 2.33 5.16
CA GLY A 165 -8.42 3.43 5.68
C GLY A 165 -9.52 3.01 6.66
N GLN A 166 -9.37 1.89 7.39
CA GLN A 166 -10.27 1.56 8.49
C GLN A 166 -10.25 2.62 9.63
N HIS A 167 -9.07 3.20 9.88
CA HIS A 167 -8.86 4.22 10.90
C HIS A 167 -7.73 5.18 10.50
N CYS A 168 -7.78 6.43 10.97
CA CYS A 168 -6.85 7.50 10.64
C CYS A 168 -5.79 7.69 11.72
N GLY A 169 -5.16 6.58 12.11
CA GLY A 169 -4.00 6.54 12.97
C GLY A 169 -4.33 6.55 14.46
N GLU A 170 -3.39 7.03 15.26
CA GLU A 170 -3.56 7.22 16.70
C GLU A 170 -3.33 8.68 17.10
N TYR A 171 -3.95 9.10 18.21
CA TYR A 171 -3.71 10.41 18.83
C TYR A 171 -3.44 10.23 20.32
N ARG A 172 -2.32 10.79 20.77
CA ARG A 172 -1.79 10.51 22.11
C ARG A 172 -1.83 11.73 23.02
N VAL A 173 -2.24 11.55 24.27
CA VAL A 173 -2.03 12.52 25.36
C VAL A 173 -1.24 11.84 26.48
N ILE A 174 -0.13 12.43 26.90
CA ILE A 174 0.78 11.90 27.91
C ILE A 174 0.65 12.74 29.19
N TYR A 175 0.56 12.09 30.33
CA TYR A 175 0.45 12.69 31.67
C TYR A 175 1.55 12.21 32.59
N HIS A 176 2.15 13.13 33.34
CA HIS A 176 3.11 12.82 34.39
C HIS A 176 2.53 13.12 35.77
N LYS A 177 3.00 12.39 36.79
CA LYS A 177 2.70 12.66 38.20
C LYS A 177 3.57 13.79 38.73
N ASN A 178 2.93 14.81 39.31
CA ASN A 178 3.58 16.08 39.65
C ASN A 178 4.44 15.99 40.93
N ASN A 179 4.08 15.11 41.87
CA ASN A 179 4.69 15.03 43.20
C ASN A 179 5.04 13.60 43.62
N GLY A 180 6.16 13.40 44.31
CA GLY A 180 6.58 12.12 44.90
C GLY A 180 7.11 11.09 43.88
N GLY A 181 6.98 9.80 44.22
CA GLY A 181 7.39 8.69 43.35
C GLY A 181 6.73 8.74 41.97
N ARG A 182 7.48 8.35 40.95
CA ARG A 182 7.20 8.73 39.58
C ARG A 182 6.32 7.75 38.81
N PHE A 183 5.37 8.30 38.07
CA PHE A 183 4.40 7.54 37.31
C PHE A 183 3.90 8.36 36.11
N PHE A 184 3.55 7.69 35.01
CA PHE A 184 2.89 8.30 33.86
C PHE A 184 1.69 7.50 33.39
N LEU A 185 0.76 8.20 32.74
CA LEU A 185 -0.35 7.64 31.99
C LEU A 185 -0.32 8.19 30.57
N ILE A 186 -0.52 7.32 29.59
CA ILE A 186 -0.49 7.64 28.16
C ILE A 186 -1.80 7.14 27.57
N PHE A 187 -2.56 8.03 26.94
CA PHE A 187 -3.82 7.71 26.29
C PHE A 187 -3.62 7.77 24.77
N GLU A 188 -3.55 6.62 24.10
CA GLU A 188 -3.33 6.47 22.66
C GLU A 188 -4.64 6.06 21.98
N ALA A 189 -5.48 7.03 21.60
CA ALA A 189 -6.77 6.75 20.96
C ALA A 189 -6.57 6.32 19.51
N GLN A 190 -7.15 5.20 19.09
CA GLN A 190 -7.27 4.87 17.66
C GLN A 190 -8.39 5.73 17.05
N TYR A 191 -8.08 6.52 16.03
CA TYR A 191 -9.02 7.51 15.51
C TYR A 191 -9.86 6.95 14.34
N PRO A 192 -11.20 7.00 14.40
CA PRO A 192 -12.05 6.47 13.34
C PRO A 192 -11.85 7.23 12.03
N ASN A 193 -12.10 6.58 10.91
CA ASN A 193 -12.19 7.29 9.63
C ASN A 193 -13.52 8.07 9.55
N PRO A 194 -13.50 9.42 9.48
CA PRO A 194 -14.72 10.22 9.45
C PRO A 194 -15.55 9.98 8.18
N GLU A 195 -14.90 9.49 7.11
CA GLU A 195 -15.55 9.19 5.83
C GLU A 195 -15.20 7.77 5.36
N LEU A 196 -15.48 6.76 6.19
CA LEU A 196 -15.11 5.34 5.97
C LEU A 196 -15.40 4.81 4.54
N LYS A 197 -16.48 5.28 3.89
CA LYS A 197 -16.84 4.92 2.50
C LYS A 197 -15.80 5.34 1.46
N LYS A 198 -14.97 6.35 1.74
CA LYS A 198 -13.85 6.80 0.89
C LYS A 198 -12.56 5.99 1.11
N GLY A 199 -12.59 4.98 1.99
CA GLY A 199 -11.41 4.21 2.38
C GLY A 199 -10.28 5.12 2.84
N LYS A 200 -9.03 4.83 2.43
CA LYS A 200 -7.84 5.63 2.73
C LYS A 200 -8.03 7.14 2.51
N ALA A 201 -8.77 7.58 1.48
CA ALA A 201 -8.98 9.00 1.21
C ALA A 201 -9.87 9.72 2.24
N GLY A 202 -10.71 9.00 2.99
CA GLY A 202 -11.54 9.59 4.05
C GLY A 202 -10.74 10.18 5.21
N CYS A 203 -9.47 9.77 5.36
CA CYS A 203 -8.54 10.37 6.31
C CYS A 203 -7.99 11.74 5.88
N PHE A 204 -8.37 12.26 4.70
CA PHE A 204 -7.85 13.54 4.19
C PHE A 204 -8.15 14.73 5.10
N ALA A 205 -9.40 14.89 5.56
CA ALA A 205 -9.77 16.00 6.44
C ALA A 205 -8.99 15.99 7.77
N VAL A 206 -8.64 14.80 8.27
CA VAL A 206 -7.80 14.64 9.47
C VAL A 206 -6.35 15.07 9.19
N ALA A 207 -5.77 14.63 8.07
CA ALA A 207 -4.41 15.00 7.67
C ALA A 207 -4.28 16.52 7.41
N ASP A 208 -5.27 17.09 6.75
CA ASP A 208 -5.35 18.51 6.38
C ASP A 208 -5.56 19.40 7.62
N PHE A 209 -6.43 19.01 8.56
CA PHE A 209 -6.55 19.66 9.87
C PHE A 209 -5.19 19.72 10.59
N TRP A 210 -4.50 18.58 10.72
CA TRP A 210 -3.21 18.55 11.40
C TRP A 210 -2.10 19.30 10.66
N LYS A 211 -2.19 19.44 9.33
CA LYS A 211 -1.32 20.32 8.55
C LYS A 211 -1.55 21.80 8.94
N GLU A 212 -2.80 22.25 9.00
CA GLU A 212 -3.13 23.62 9.39
C GLU A 212 -2.71 23.94 10.84
N ILE A 213 -2.91 23.01 11.78
CA ILE A 213 -2.39 23.09 13.15
C ILE A 213 -0.87 23.36 13.19
N GLY A 214 -0.11 22.84 12.22
CA GLY A 214 1.33 23.08 12.10
C GLY A 214 1.73 24.51 11.71
N GLY A 215 0.82 25.26 11.08
CA GLY A 215 1.00 26.66 10.66
C GLY A 215 0.38 27.70 11.59
N MET A 216 -0.56 27.31 12.47
CA MET A 216 -1.17 28.18 13.47
C MET A 216 -0.16 28.62 14.55
N ASN A 217 -0.43 29.74 15.21
CA ASN A 217 0.26 30.05 16.46
C ASN A 217 -0.16 29.05 17.56
N LYS A 218 0.69 28.86 18.59
CA LYS A 218 0.49 27.79 19.57
C LYS A 218 -0.78 27.93 20.39
N THR A 219 -1.25 29.14 20.67
CA THR A 219 -2.50 29.38 21.41
C THR A 219 -3.74 28.96 20.61
N GLU A 220 -3.82 29.35 19.33
CA GLU A 220 -4.89 28.92 18.41
C GLU A 220 -4.86 27.41 18.19
N ALA A 221 -3.68 26.86 17.93
CA ALA A 221 -3.48 25.43 17.75
C ALA A 221 -3.95 24.64 18.99
N LEU A 222 -3.60 25.07 20.21
CA LEU A 222 -4.07 24.43 21.44
C LEU A 222 -5.59 24.50 21.60
N ALA A 223 -6.23 25.61 21.23
CA ALA A 223 -7.69 25.72 21.26
C ALA A 223 -8.39 24.80 20.23
N GLN A 224 -7.82 24.61 19.04
CA GLN A 224 -8.38 23.69 18.05
C GLN A 224 -8.09 22.23 18.39
N LEU A 225 -6.90 21.91 18.92
CA LEU A 225 -6.58 20.59 19.45
C LEU A 225 -7.49 20.24 20.64
N GLU A 226 -7.82 21.19 21.51
CA GLU A 226 -8.76 20.97 22.60
C GLU A 226 -10.13 20.49 22.08
N LYS A 227 -10.62 21.08 20.97
CA LYS A 227 -11.84 20.61 20.30
C LYS A 227 -11.64 19.22 19.69
N PHE A 228 -10.59 19.04 18.88
CA PHE A 228 -10.30 17.76 18.21
C PHE A 228 -10.20 16.59 19.20
N PHE A 229 -9.58 16.79 20.36
CA PHE A 229 -9.46 15.76 21.38
C PHE A 229 -10.75 15.54 22.19
N TYR A 230 -11.47 16.60 22.60
CA TYR A 230 -12.54 16.46 23.61
C TYR A 230 -13.97 16.74 23.14
N GLN A 231 -14.16 17.34 21.96
CA GLN A 231 -15.48 17.80 21.49
C GLN A 231 -15.83 17.27 20.09
N GLY A 232 -14.82 17.05 19.26
CA GLY A 232 -14.99 17.00 17.81
C GLY A 232 -15.09 18.43 17.23
N LEU A 233 -14.98 18.53 15.90
CA LEU A 233 -15.11 19.78 15.16
C LEU A 233 -15.45 19.48 13.70
N GLU A 234 -16.04 20.44 13.00
CA GLU A 234 -16.15 20.37 11.54
C GLU A 234 -14.89 20.95 10.89
N HIS A 235 -14.31 20.23 9.93
CA HIS A 235 -13.18 20.69 9.13
C HIS A 235 -13.54 20.58 7.65
N LYS A 236 -13.73 21.73 6.99
CA LYS A 236 -14.05 21.84 5.55
C LYS A 236 -15.22 20.93 5.10
N GLY A 237 -16.33 20.98 5.83
CA GLY A 237 -17.53 20.17 5.54
C GLY A 237 -17.47 18.72 6.03
N VAL A 238 -16.36 18.27 6.64
CA VAL A 238 -16.22 16.92 7.21
C VAL A 238 -16.27 16.99 8.73
N GLN A 239 -17.20 16.25 9.34
CA GLN A 239 -17.28 16.13 10.80
C GLN A 239 -16.15 15.23 11.34
N LEU A 240 -15.22 15.84 12.07
CA LEU A 240 -14.17 15.14 12.81
C LEU A 240 -14.69 14.82 14.22
N PRO A 241 -14.79 13.54 14.63
CA PRO A 241 -15.21 13.18 15.99
C PRO A 241 -14.14 13.49 17.05
N ALA A 242 -14.52 13.50 18.33
CA ALA A 242 -13.59 13.68 19.44
C ALA A 242 -12.61 12.49 19.54
N ALA A 243 -11.29 12.76 19.59
CA ALA A 243 -10.29 11.70 19.71
C ALA A 243 -10.38 10.94 21.05
N ILE A 244 -10.64 11.63 22.16
CA ILE A 244 -10.86 11.02 23.48
C ILE A 244 -12.33 10.55 23.58
N ASN A 245 -12.55 9.29 23.24
CA ASN A 245 -13.83 8.60 23.32
C ASN A 245 -13.62 7.19 23.92
N PHE A 246 -14.57 6.70 24.72
CA PHE A 246 -14.55 5.36 25.30
C PHE A 246 -14.24 4.26 24.27
N ALA A 247 -14.87 4.33 23.10
CA ALA A 247 -14.75 3.32 22.04
C ALA A 247 -13.35 3.24 21.43
N HIS A 248 -12.54 4.31 21.52
CA HIS A 248 -11.21 4.39 20.91
C HIS A 248 -10.10 3.72 21.74
N TYR A 249 -10.47 3.14 22.90
CA TYR A 249 -9.59 2.43 23.83
C TYR A 249 -10.06 1.01 24.16
N THR A 250 -11.12 0.51 23.51
CA THR A 250 -11.66 -0.83 23.74
C THR A 250 -10.77 -1.91 23.12
N HIS A 251 -10.99 -3.18 23.48
CA HIS A 251 -10.28 -4.31 22.85
C HIS A 251 -10.35 -4.26 21.32
N GLY A 252 -9.22 -4.51 20.67
CA GLY A 252 -9.07 -4.39 19.20
C GLY A 252 -8.81 -2.97 18.68
N THR A 253 -8.93 -1.93 19.51
CA THR A 253 -8.66 -0.52 19.15
C THR A 253 -7.39 0.02 19.84
N GLY A 254 -7.37 1.31 20.18
CA GLY A 254 -6.27 2.01 20.85
C GLY A 254 -6.05 1.56 22.30
N GLN A 255 -5.25 2.30 23.06
CA GLN A 255 -4.76 1.85 24.37
C GLN A 255 -4.55 2.96 25.39
N VAL A 256 -4.67 2.61 26.66
CA VAL A 256 -4.11 3.37 27.76
C VAL A 256 -2.89 2.62 28.28
N ARG A 257 -1.79 3.30 28.56
CA ARG A 257 -0.56 2.69 29.10
C ARG A 257 -0.06 3.43 30.32
N SER A 258 0.61 2.71 31.22
CA SER A 258 1.29 3.32 32.36
C SER A 258 2.77 2.99 32.39
N ASN A 259 3.61 3.99 32.67
CA ASN A 259 5.03 3.82 32.98
C ASN A 259 5.22 3.90 34.51
N ALA A 260 5.50 2.78 35.15
CA ALA A 260 5.76 2.67 36.57
C ALA A 260 7.26 2.70 36.86
N PHE A 261 7.73 3.72 37.57
CA PHE A 261 9.14 3.88 37.99
C PHE A 261 9.28 3.91 39.53
N ILE A 262 8.22 3.62 40.28
CA ILE A 262 8.21 3.71 41.75
C ILE A 262 9.03 2.55 42.34
N ASN A 263 8.77 1.32 41.89
CA ASN A 263 9.65 0.18 42.15
C ASN A 263 10.59 -0.06 40.95
N SER A 264 11.76 -0.64 41.22
CA SER A 264 12.68 -1.16 40.20
C SER A 264 12.39 -2.66 39.95
N PRO A 265 12.49 -3.18 38.70
CA PRO A 265 12.76 -2.46 37.44
C PRO A 265 11.65 -1.47 37.07
N TRP A 266 11.92 -0.51 36.18
CA TRP A 266 10.83 0.22 35.51
C TRP A 266 9.95 -0.77 34.77
N GLN A 267 8.66 -0.47 34.69
CA GLN A 267 7.69 -1.35 34.05
C GLN A 267 6.62 -0.60 33.26
N LEU A 268 6.24 -1.16 32.12
CA LEU A 268 5.09 -0.77 31.32
C LEU A 268 3.94 -1.76 31.50
N ARG A 269 2.71 -1.22 31.47
CA ARG A 269 1.44 -1.96 31.45
C ARG A 269 0.52 -1.33 30.40
N GLU A 270 -0.27 -2.15 29.72
CA GLU A 270 -1.34 -1.71 28.80
C GLU A 270 -2.73 -2.02 29.38
N PHE A 271 -3.70 -1.17 29.04
CA PHE A 271 -5.09 -1.23 29.51
C PHE A 271 -6.06 -0.86 28.39
N LYS A 272 -7.28 -1.42 28.47
CA LYS A 272 -8.44 -1.07 27.63
C LYS A 272 -9.58 -0.53 28.46
N THR A 273 -10.45 0.24 27.83
CA THR A 273 -11.77 0.57 28.37
C THR A 273 -12.71 -0.63 28.25
N ASP A 274 -13.49 -0.87 29.30
CA ASP A 274 -14.50 -1.93 29.35
C ASP A 274 -15.65 -1.53 30.29
N ILE A 275 -16.77 -2.26 30.24
CA ILE A 275 -17.92 -2.09 31.15
C ILE A 275 -17.99 -3.33 32.04
N ASN A 276 -17.82 -3.13 33.35
CA ASN A 276 -17.80 -4.24 34.29
C ASN A 276 -19.21 -4.84 34.51
N THR A 277 -19.29 -5.96 35.26
CA THR A 277 -20.55 -6.64 35.58
C THR A 277 -21.55 -5.82 36.42
N LYS A 278 -21.16 -4.64 36.91
CA LYS A 278 -22.04 -3.67 37.58
C LYS A 278 -22.51 -2.54 36.65
N GLY A 279 -22.14 -2.58 35.38
CA GLY A 279 -22.44 -1.53 34.40
C GLY A 279 -21.56 -0.29 34.54
N GLU A 280 -20.45 -0.34 35.28
CA GLU A 280 -19.52 0.78 35.44
C GLU A 280 -18.44 0.76 34.36
N ALA A 281 -18.11 1.93 33.80
CA ALA A 281 -16.90 2.10 32.97
C ALA A 281 -15.64 1.87 33.82
N VAL A 282 -14.76 0.97 33.33
CA VAL A 282 -13.50 0.58 33.98
C VAL A 282 -12.35 0.53 32.97
N PHE A 283 -11.13 0.49 33.49
CA PHE A 283 -9.95 0.03 32.78
C PHE A 283 -9.63 -1.41 33.17
N VAL A 284 -9.38 -2.26 32.17
CA VAL A 284 -8.93 -3.65 32.32
C VAL A 284 -7.52 -3.79 31.75
N ALA A 285 -6.65 -4.55 32.41
CA ALA A 285 -5.30 -4.83 31.90
C ALA A 285 -5.37 -5.64 30.61
N ASP A 286 -4.52 -5.32 29.63
CA ASP A 286 -4.39 -6.03 28.36
C ASP A 286 -2.91 -6.28 28.04
N SER A 287 -2.65 -7.19 27.10
CA SER A 287 -1.29 -7.51 26.69
C SER A 287 -0.59 -6.27 26.12
N VAL A 288 0.70 -6.12 26.41
CA VAL A 288 1.51 -5.04 25.86
C VAL A 288 1.82 -5.41 24.40
N LYS A 289 1.18 -4.71 23.46
CA LYS A 289 1.32 -5.02 22.03
C LYS A 289 2.78 -4.93 21.58
N SER A 290 3.19 -5.89 20.74
CA SER A 290 4.57 -6.06 20.23
C SER A 290 5.62 -6.34 21.31
N ASN A 291 5.22 -6.93 22.45
CA ASN A 291 6.11 -7.32 23.53
C ASN A 291 5.97 -8.83 23.84
N PRO A 292 6.44 -9.71 22.93
CA PRO A 292 6.37 -11.15 23.15
C PRO A 292 7.21 -11.59 24.34
N LEU A 293 6.66 -12.52 25.11
CA LEU A 293 7.21 -13.05 26.36
C LEU A 293 8.69 -13.45 26.21
N ALA A 294 9.56 -12.90 27.06
CA ALA A 294 11.02 -13.03 26.96
C ALA A 294 11.50 -14.50 26.98
N GLU A 295 10.80 -15.37 27.70
CA GLU A 295 11.03 -16.80 27.80
C GLU A 295 11.02 -17.50 26.44
N LEU A 296 10.23 -17.03 25.46
CA LEU A 296 10.17 -17.58 24.10
C LEU A 296 11.52 -17.45 23.36
N PHE A 297 12.30 -16.42 23.69
CA PHE A 297 13.65 -16.15 23.19
C PHE A 297 14.77 -16.86 23.98
N ALA A 298 14.46 -17.35 25.19
CA ALA A 298 15.37 -18.15 25.99
C ALA A 298 15.56 -19.57 25.44
N LYS A 299 16.50 -20.33 26.01
CA LYS A 299 16.53 -21.79 25.81
C LYS A 299 15.41 -22.39 26.68
N GLU A 300 14.67 -23.36 26.15
CA GLU A 300 13.66 -24.11 26.90
C GLU A 300 14.24 -24.68 28.20
N GLY A 301 13.52 -24.44 29.30
CA GLY A 301 13.88 -24.87 30.64
C GLY A 301 13.08 -26.09 31.09
N SER A 302 13.66 -26.90 31.98
CA SER A 302 12.96 -28.03 32.62
C SER A 302 11.86 -27.60 33.59
N LEU A 303 11.74 -26.30 33.88
CA LEU A 303 10.71 -25.69 34.72
C LEU A 303 9.65 -24.94 33.91
N ASP A 304 9.79 -24.88 32.57
CA ASP A 304 8.78 -24.28 31.70
C ASP A 304 7.47 -25.07 31.82
N SER A 305 6.33 -24.38 31.91
CA SER A 305 5.01 -25.03 31.85
C SER A 305 4.79 -25.67 30.49
N ASP A 306 3.99 -26.72 30.42
CA ASP A 306 3.73 -27.40 29.14
C ASP A 306 3.04 -26.45 28.14
N SER A 307 2.14 -25.58 28.59
CA SER A 307 1.57 -24.52 27.76
C SER A 307 2.60 -23.51 27.22
N LEU A 308 3.69 -23.24 27.96
CA LEU A 308 4.79 -22.39 27.48
C LEU A 308 5.67 -23.12 26.47
N LYS A 309 5.85 -24.45 26.60
CA LYS A 309 6.53 -25.28 25.59
C LYS A 309 5.74 -25.33 24.30
N ASP A 310 4.42 -25.54 24.39
CA ASP A 310 3.51 -25.54 23.22
C ASP A 310 3.52 -24.17 22.53
N LEU A 311 3.35 -23.06 23.28
CA LEU A 311 3.42 -21.71 22.73
C LEU A 311 4.81 -21.39 22.12
N ARG A 312 5.89 -21.97 22.66
CA ARG A 312 7.26 -21.86 22.12
C ARG A 312 7.39 -22.57 20.77
N VAL A 313 6.71 -23.71 20.56
CA VAL A 313 6.68 -24.41 19.26
C VAL A 313 5.98 -23.54 18.20
N ASP A 314 4.80 -23.02 18.53
CA ASP A 314 4.05 -22.09 17.67
C ASP A 314 4.87 -20.83 17.37
N PHE A 315 5.49 -20.22 18.40
CA PHE A 315 6.33 -19.04 18.22
C PHE A 315 7.51 -19.30 17.28
N ILE A 316 8.21 -20.43 17.42
CA ILE A 316 9.34 -20.80 16.54
C ILE A 316 8.87 -21.01 15.09
N ARG A 317 7.69 -21.61 14.88
CA ARG A 317 7.10 -21.76 13.53
C ARG A 317 6.84 -20.39 12.89
N ASP A 318 6.19 -19.51 13.64
CA ASP A 318 5.69 -18.23 13.14
C ASP A 318 6.81 -17.17 13.02
N PHE A 319 7.90 -17.33 13.79
CA PHE A 319 9.07 -16.43 13.80
C PHE A 319 9.71 -16.22 12.42
N SER A 320 9.57 -17.17 11.49
CA SER A 320 10.03 -17.02 10.11
C SER A 320 9.36 -15.85 9.39
N GLY A 321 8.07 -15.59 9.67
CA GLY A 321 7.34 -14.42 9.18
C GLY A 321 7.74 -13.14 9.91
N TYR A 322 7.96 -13.20 11.23
CA TYR A 322 8.43 -12.03 12.00
C TYR A 322 9.82 -11.58 11.55
N VAL A 323 10.71 -12.50 11.19
CA VAL A 323 12.01 -12.16 10.57
C VAL A 323 11.85 -11.50 9.19
N ASP A 324 10.81 -11.84 8.43
CA ASP A 324 10.51 -11.15 7.17
C ASP A 324 10.07 -9.69 7.40
N ASN A 325 9.33 -9.42 8.48
CA ASN A 325 8.93 -8.06 8.89
C ASN A 325 10.13 -7.28 9.45
N LEU A 326 11.01 -7.93 10.21
CA LEU A 326 12.25 -7.34 10.71
C LEU A 326 13.25 -7.02 9.58
N LEU A 327 13.20 -7.73 8.46
CA LEU A 327 13.99 -7.53 7.23
C LEU A 327 13.23 -6.76 6.13
N ALA A 328 12.08 -6.17 6.44
CA ALA A 328 11.28 -5.43 5.47
C ALA A 328 12.03 -4.27 4.78
N PRO A 329 12.93 -3.50 5.43
CA PRO A 329 13.74 -2.48 4.74
C PRO A 329 14.59 -3.06 3.62
N GLU A 330 15.29 -4.16 3.86
CA GLU A 330 16.19 -4.83 2.91
C GLU A 330 15.43 -5.59 1.82
N LYS A 331 14.20 -6.05 2.11
CA LYS A 331 13.29 -6.58 1.09
C LYS A 331 12.71 -5.50 0.16
N ARG A 332 12.59 -4.24 0.63
CA ARG A 332 12.05 -3.13 -0.17
C ARG A 332 13.09 -2.44 -1.04
N ALA A 333 14.37 -2.50 -0.69
CA ALA A 333 15.47 -1.94 -1.48
C ALA A 333 16.80 -2.65 -1.20
N THR A 334 17.65 -2.75 -2.23
CA THR A 334 18.99 -3.37 -2.14
C THR A 334 19.93 -2.65 -1.17
N ASN A 335 19.78 -1.34 -1.00
CA ASN A 335 20.59 -0.50 -0.10
C ASN A 335 19.68 0.54 0.60
N PRO A 336 18.89 0.15 1.62
CA PRO A 336 18.02 1.07 2.33
C PRO A 336 18.84 2.06 3.16
N SER A 337 18.39 3.32 3.29
CA SER A 337 19.10 4.28 4.13
C SER A 337 18.94 3.95 5.62
N SER A 338 19.82 4.46 6.47
CA SER A 338 19.73 4.28 7.93
C SER A 338 18.36 4.72 8.50
N SER A 339 17.74 5.74 7.90
CA SER A 339 16.39 6.20 8.29
C SER A 339 15.29 5.24 7.81
N ASP A 340 15.41 4.70 6.59
CA ASP A 340 14.45 3.72 6.06
C ASP A 340 14.54 2.37 6.80
N ILE A 341 15.72 2.04 7.34
CA ILE A 341 15.89 0.93 8.28
C ILE A 341 15.18 1.26 9.61
N ILE A 342 15.58 2.34 10.30
CA ILE A 342 15.07 2.68 11.64
C ILE A 342 13.54 2.84 11.68
N ASN A 343 12.93 3.39 10.63
CA ASN A 343 11.50 3.63 10.57
C ASN A 343 10.69 2.49 9.90
N GLY A 344 11.35 1.44 9.41
CA GLY A 344 10.76 0.54 8.42
C GLY A 344 10.72 -0.94 8.76
N PHE A 345 11.12 -1.35 9.96
CA PHE A 345 10.93 -2.72 10.43
C PHE A 345 9.90 -2.76 11.55
N GLY A 346 9.19 -3.89 11.61
CA GLY A 346 8.27 -4.24 12.68
C GLY A 346 8.49 -5.68 13.12
N LEU A 347 8.12 -6.03 14.35
CA LEU A 347 8.04 -7.43 14.78
C LEU A 347 6.69 -8.04 14.38
N GLU A 348 5.61 -7.29 14.66
CA GLU A 348 4.22 -7.60 14.27
C GLU A 348 3.75 -9.00 14.71
N ASN A 349 4.22 -9.47 15.85
CA ASN A 349 3.82 -10.76 16.39
C ASN A 349 2.36 -10.75 16.87
N ASP A 350 1.77 -11.94 16.87
CA ASP A 350 0.39 -12.12 17.31
C ASP A 350 0.23 -11.88 18.81
N ASN A 351 -0.96 -11.42 19.20
CA ASN A 351 -1.24 -11.07 20.59
C ASN A 351 -1.07 -12.24 21.56
N GLN A 352 -1.23 -13.49 21.12
CA GLN A 352 -1.03 -14.68 21.95
C GLN A 352 0.38 -14.81 22.56
N TYR A 353 1.37 -14.19 21.93
CA TYR A 353 2.75 -14.20 22.41
C TYR A 353 3.06 -13.06 23.39
N ASN A 354 2.26 -11.98 23.39
CA ASN A 354 2.53 -10.75 24.14
C ASN A 354 2.36 -10.94 25.66
N GLU A 355 3.24 -10.36 26.44
CA GLU A 355 3.13 -10.34 27.90
C GLU A 355 2.25 -9.15 28.37
N PHE A 356 1.60 -9.25 29.54
CA PHE A 356 0.88 -8.11 30.16
C PHE A 356 1.81 -7.05 30.79
N GLN A 357 3.09 -7.12 30.45
CA GLN A 357 4.20 -6.57 31.21
C GLN A 357 5.39 -6.42 30.27
N SER A 358 6.11 -5.30 30.37
CA SER A 358 7.47 -5.18 29.88
C SER A 358 8.26 -4.44 30.94
N ASP A 359 9.52 -4.81 31.15
CA ASP A 359 10.34 -4.17 32.17
C ASP A 359 11.76 -3.81 31.68
N SER A 360 12.44 -2.95 32.45
CA SER A 360 13.78 -2.47 32.15
C SER A 360 14.91 -3.47 32.43
N SER A 361 14.59 -4.72 32.77
CA SER A 361 15.60 -5.68 33.21
C SER A 361 16.36 -6.29 32.03
N ALA A 362 17.52 -6.87 32.33
CA ALA A 362 18.25 -7.68 31.35
C ALA A 362 17.56 -9.01 31.03
N SER A 363 16.50 -9.38 31.76
CA SER A 363 15.67 -10.57 31.51
C SER A 363 14.74 -10.38 30.32
N ASP A 364 14.12 -9.20 30.19
CA ASP A 364 13.25 -8.80 29.05
C ASP A 364 14.06 -8.48 27.77
N ASN A 365 15.39 -8.65 27.81
CA ASN A 365 16.28 -8.36 26.68
C ASN A 365 16.34 -9.53 25.68
N THR A 366 15.32 -9.58 24.82
CA THR A 366 15.19 -10.53 23.70
C THR A 366 16.41 -10.53 22.79
N ALA A 367 17.14 -9.40 22.67
CA ALA A 367 18.32 -9.33 21.82
C ALA A 367 19.44 -10.30 22.24
N ASN A 368 19.45 -10.77 23.49
CA ASN A 368 20.39 -11.75 24.01
C ASN A 368 19.88 -13.21 23.91
N ALA A 369 18.89 -13.45 23.04
CA ALA A 369 18.26 -14.75 22.80
C ALA A 369 19.23 -15.93 22.85
N LYS A 370 18.85 -16.94 23.64
CA LYS A 370 19.59 -18.20 23.79
C LYS A 370 18.95 -19.35 23.01
N ASN A 371 17.75 -19.14 22.47
CA ASN A 371 17.09 -20.05 21.54
C ASN A 371 17.91 -20.18 20.24
N THR A 372 18.41 -21.38 19.95
CA THR A 372 19.21 -21.66 18.76
C THR A 372 18.37 -21.68 17.49
N ASN A 373 17.10 -22.09 17.57
CA ASN A 373 16.23 -22.23 16.40
C ASN A 373 15.92 -20.85 15.78
N LEU A 374 15.68 -19.84 16.61
CA LEU A 374 15.47 -18.45 16.15
C LEU A 374 16.71 -17.92 15.39
N LYS A 375 17.92 -18.21 15.88
CA LYS A 375 19.17 -17.83 15.20
C LYS A 375 19.35 -18.54 13.86
N THR A 376 18.99 -19.83 13.79
CA THR A 376 19.00 -20.60 12.54
C THR A 376 18.01 -20.01 11.53
N ILE A 377 16.77 -19.70 11.95
CA ILE A 377 15.77 -19.05 11.10
C ILE A 377 16.30 -17.72 10.54
N ILE A 378 16.88 -16.87 11.39
CA ILE A 378 17.46 -15.59 10.96
C ILE A 378 18.61 -15.81 9.97
N ASN A 379 19.57 -16.68 10.28
CA ASN A 379 20.72 -16.93 9.42
C ASN A 379 20.29 -17.47 8.04
N ASN A 380 19.28 -18.35 7.99
CA ASN A 380 18.72 -18.86 6.74
C ASN A 380 18.08 -17.74 5.91
N LYS A 381 17.35 -16.81 6.53
CA LYS A 381 16.74 -15.64 5.86
C LYS A 381 17.80 -14.65 5.35
N LEU A 382 18.84 -14.38 6.15
CA LEU A 382 19.97 -13.52 5.75
C LEU A 382 20.74 -14.12 4.56
N ALA A 383 20.96 -15.44 4.56
CA ALA A 383 21.58 -16.15 3.45
C ALA A 383 20.71 -16.11 2.18
N ALA A 384 19.40 -16.36 2.30
CA ALA A 384 18.46 -16.31 1.18
C ALA A 384 18.35 -14.93 0.51
N LEU A 385 18.62 -13.84 1.26
CA LEU A 385 18.64 -12.47 0.74
C LEU A 385 20.04 -11.98 0.33
N ASN A 386 21.09 -12.82 0.44
CA ASN A 386 22.48 -12.48 0.15
C ASN A 386 23.00 -11.20 0.87
N LEU A 387 22.54 -10.95 2.09
CA LEU A 387 22.85 -9.72 2.84
C LEU A 387 24.23 -9.78 3.51
N SER A 388 25.23 -9.19 2.87
CA SER A 388 26.61 -9.15 3.38
C SER A 388 26.75 -8.22 4.61
N GLY A 389 27.59 -8.63 5.57
CA GLY A 389 27.83 -7.90 6.83
C GLY A 389 26.73 -8.01 7.89
N TYR A 390 25.54 -8.50 7.54
CA TYR A 390 24.46 -8.76 8.50
C TYR A 390 24.75 -9.99 9.37
N ASN A 391 24.20 -10.01 10.58
CA ASN A 391 24.28 -11.16 11.48
C ASN A 391 23.01 -11.27 12.35
N ALA A 392 22.80 -12.43 12.97
CA ALA A 392 21.60 -12.67 13.79
C ALA A 392 21.45 -11.70 14.98
N LYS A 393 22.54 -11.19 15.56
CA LYS A 393 22.47 -10.24 16.68
C LYS A 393 21.88 -8.90 16.24
N MET A 394 22.15 -8.42 15.03
CA MET A 394 21.52 -7.22 14.47
C MET A 394 20.00 -7.37 14.35
N ILE A 395 19.53 -8.50 13.83
CA ILE A 395 18.08 -8.75 13.65
C ILE A 395 17.39 -8.99 15.00
N MET A 396 18.08 -9.63 15.95
CA MET A 396 17.59 -9.73 17.33
C MET A 396 17.57 -8.37 18.05
N ASN A 397 18.50 -7.45 17.77
CA ASN A 397 18.43 -6.07 18.26
C ASN A 397 17.25 -5.29 17.63
N ARG A 398 16.79 -5.63 16.42
CA ARG A 398 15.55 -5.10 15.83
C ARG A 398 14.31 -5.61 16.56
N ALA A 399 14.23 -6.92 16.82
CA ALA A 399 13.13 -7.51 17.60
C ALA A 399 13.02 -6.82 18.98
N GLU A 400 14.15 -6.66 19.67
CA GLU A 400 14.23 -5.92 20.94
C GLU A 400 13.77 -4.47 20.80
N ALA A 401 14.20 -3.74 19.76
CA ALA A 401 13.78 -2.37 19.55
C ALA A 401 12.26 -2.17 19.38
N MET A 402 11.49 -3.25 19.12
CA MET A 402 10.02 -3.22 19.07
C MET A 402 9.36 -3.49 20.42
N SER A 403 10.07 -4.11 21.37
CA SER A 403 9.64 -4.25 22.75
C SER A 403 9.63 -2.91 23.46
N CYS A 404 8.88 -2.80 24.56
CA CYS A 404 8.83 -1.56 25.32
C CYS A 404 10.17 -1.29 26.03
N GLY A 405 10.79 -2.28 26.67
CA GLY A 405 12.13 -2.16 27.25
C GLY A 405 13.22 -1.82 26.23
N GLY A 406 13.17 -2.42 25.04
CA GLY A 406 14.20 -2.25 24.01
C GLY A 406 14.13 -0.92 23.28
N CYS A 407 12.96 -0.49 22.82
CA CYS A 407 12.74 0.83 22.23
C CYS A 407 13.29 1.96 23.13
N HIS A 408 13.18 1.74 24.44
CA HIS A 408 13.39 2.75 25.46
C HIS A 408 14.76 2.75 26.11
N GLN A 409 15.40 1.60 26.27
CA GLN A 409 16.65 1.45 27.00
C GLN A 409 17.57 0.42 26.35
N ASN A 410 17.13 -0.83 26.21
CA ASN A 410 18.05 -1.94 25.90
C ASN A 410 18.66 -1.86 24.50
N SER A 411 17.95 -1.24 23.53
CA SER A 411 18.46 -1.03 22.18
C SER A 411 19.21 0.30 22.00
N ASN A 412 19.32 1.18 23.00
CA ASN A 412 20.00 2.48 22.85
C ASN A 412 21.46 2.30 22.36
N GLY A 413 21.73 2.68 21.10
CA GLY A 413 23.06 2.52 20.49
C GLY A 413 23.41 1.09 20.04
N ALA A 414 22.48 0.13 20.16
CA ALA A 414 22.64 -1.22 19.64
C ALA A 414 22.69 -1.22 18.10
N GLU A 415 23.54 -2.05 17.52
CA GLU A 415 23.68 -2.15 16.07
C GLU A 415 22.57 -3.01 15.47
N ILE A 416 21.77 -2.44 14.57
CA ILE A 416 20.56 -3.04 13.97
C ILE A 416 20.72 -3.37 12.48
N ALA A 417 21.77 -2.84 11.86
CA ALA A 417 22.25 -3.17 10.53
C ALA A 417 23.74 -2.77 10.45
N PRO A 418 24.51 -3.20 9.43
CA PRO A 418 25.90 -2.79 9.28
C PRO A 418 26.06 -1.26 9.32
N ASN A 419 26.79 -0.74 10.31
CA ASN A 419 26.99 0.69 10.57
C ASN A 419 25.73 1.50 10.94
N VAL A 420 24.59 0.84 11.23
CA VAL A 420 23.34 1.50 11.67
C VAL A 420 23.05 1.13 13.11
N LYS A 421 22.97 2.15 13.98
CA LYS A 421 22.64 2.00 15.39
C LYS A 421 21.25 2.54 15.68
N TRP A 422 20.50 1.84 16.53
CA TRP A 422 19.21 2.32 17.02
C TRP A 422 19.40 3.63 17.81
N PRO A 423 18.59 4.68 17.53
CA PRO A 423 18.84 6.02 18.04
C PRO A 423 18.58 6.11 19.55
N PRO A 424 19.33 6.93 20.30
CA PRO A 424 19.16 7.01 21.74
C PRO A 424 17.85 7.70 22.12
N SER A 425 17.13 7.04 23.04
CA SER A 425 16.14 7.64 23.90
C SER A 425 16.80 8.66 24.85
N LYS A 426 16.00 9.44 25.59
CA LYS A 426 16.46 10.24 26.72
C LYS A 426 16.48 9.33 27.96
N PHE A 427 17.53 8.54 28.14
CA PHE A 427 17.66 7.47 29.15
C PHE A 427 16.73 6.27 28.93
N PHE A 428 15.44 6.38 29.29
CA PHE A 428 14.44 5.31 29.16
C PHE A 428 13.30 5.71 28.23
N VAL A 429 13.36 6.85 27.53
CA VAL A 429 12.13 7.59 27.17
C VAL A 429 12.25 8.54 25.98
N HIS A 430 11.13 9.14 25.57
CA HIS A 430 11.08 9.99 24.40
C HIS A 430 10.60 11.42 24.62
N VAL A 431 9.86 11.71 25.69
CA VAL A 431 9.55 13.07 26.17
C VAL A 431 9.63 13.12 27.70
N ASP A 432 10.33 14.08 28.29
CA ASP A 432 10.37 14.23 29.76
C ASP A 432 9.21 15.05 30.33
N GLU A 433 9.06 15.08 31.66
CA GLU A 433 8.05 15.83 32.42
C GLU A 433 8.05 17.34 32.08
N ARG A 434 9.19 17.87 31.62
CA ARG A 434 9.35 19.26 31.16
C ARG A 434 9.07 19.43 29.66
N GLY A 435 8.67 18.36 28.97
CA GLY A 435 8.34 18.28 27.55
C GLY A 435 9.53 18.11 26.59
N ASN A 436 10.77 17.95 27.06
CA ASN A 436 11.91 17.86 26.16
C ASN A 436 11.93 16.52 25.41
N LEU A 437 12.04 16.60 24.08
CA LEU A 437 12.01 15.45 23.19
C LEU A 437 13.39 14.78 23.07
N SER A 438 13.40 13.45 22.90
CA SER A 438 14.62 12.65 22.72
C SER A 438 15.28 12.81 21.34
N PRO A 439 16.57 12.46 21.19
CA PRO A 439 17.24 12.37 19.90
C PRO A 439 16.54 11.42 18.92
N ALA A 440 16.04 10.28 19.41
CA ALA A 440 15.23 9.35 18.62
C ALA A 440 14.04 10.06 17.92
N LEU A 441 13.16 10.71 18.69
CA LEU A 441 12.03 11.45 18.09
C LEU A 441 12.49 12.56 17.15
N THR A 442 13.39 13.43 17.62
CA THR A 442 13.75 14.67 16.90
C THR A 442 14.56 14.44 15.63
N LYS A 443 15.36 13.36 15.56
CA LYS A 443 16.26 13.08 14.43
C LYS A 443 15.81 11.96 13.50
N GLN A 444 14.90 11.08 13.93
CA GLN A 444 14.45 9.95 13.12
C GLN A 444 12.93 9.97 12.90
N PHE A 445 12.15 9.81 13.97
CA PHE A 445 10.72 9.48 13.82
C PHE A 445 9.83 10.68 13.48
N LEU A 446 10.03 11.86 14.08
CA LEU A 446 9.23 13.05 13.73
C LEU A 446 9.50 13.52 12.28
N PRO A 447 10.76 13.61 11.80
CA PRO A 447 11.03 13.91 10.39
C PRO A 447 10.37 12.91 9.41
N ALA A 448 10.44 11.60 9.72
CA ALA A 448 9.85 10.57 8.87
C ALA A 448 8.32 10.66 8.81
N ARG A 449 7.66 10.91 9.95
CA ARG A 449 6.21 11.16 10.06
C ARG A 449 5.79 12.44 9.34
N ALA A 450 6.61 13.50 9.38
CA ALA A 450 6.32 14.76 8.68
C ALA A 450 6.38 14.57 7.16
N ALA A 451 7.39 13.84 6.68
CA ALA A 451 7.51 13.49 5.27
C ALA A 451 6.34 12.62 4.78
N LEU A 452 5.89 11.64 5.58
CA LEU A 452 4.68 10.86 5.30
C LEU A 452 3.42 11.72 5.24
N LEU A 453 3.22 12.64 6.19
CA LEU A 453 2.02 13.47 6.24
C LEU A 453 1.98 14.43 5.04
N ALA A 454 3.14 14.95 4.62
CA ALA A 454 3.28 15.78 3.43
C ALA A 454 3.03 14.97 2.14
N ASP A 455 3.61 13.77 2.01
CA ASP A 455 3.41 12.86 0.89
C ASP A 455 1.94 12.42 0.73
N TYR A 456 1.29 12.05 1.84
CA TYR A 456 -0.12 11.70 1.86
C TYR A 456 -1.00 12.91 1.45
N TRP A 457 -0.70 14.10 1.97
CA TRP A 457 -1.44 15.31 1.61
C TRP A 457 -1.27 15.66 0.13
N GLN A 458 -0.04 15.69 -0.39
CA GLN A 458 0.23 15.91 -1.82
C GLN A 458 -0.46 14.88 -2.70
N LYS A 459 -0.27 13.57 -2.44
CA LYS A 459 -0.92 12.48 -3.20
C LYS A 459 -2.44 12.45 -3.11
N THR A 460 -3.05 13.28 -2.26
CA THR A 460 -4.52 13.38 -2.11
C THR A 460 -5.06 14.71 -2.64
N VAL A 461 -4.32 15.82 -2.54
CA VAL A 461 -4.63 17.08 -3.26
C VAL A 461 -4.39 16.94 -4.77
N ASP A 462 -3.38 16.20 -5.18
CA ASP A 462 -3.22 15.76 -6.57
C ASP A 462 -4.35 14.81 -7.03
N LYS A 463 -5.34 14.50 -6.18
CA LYS A 463 -6.58 13.78 -6.52
C LYS A 463 -7.86 14.64 -6.33
N THR A 464 -7.76 15.85 -5.78
CA THR A 464 -8.85 16.84 -5.87
C THR A 464 -8.83 17.57 -7.22
N VAL A 465 -7.75 17.43 -7.98
CA VAL A 465 -7.77 17.58 -9.43
C VAL A 465 -8.52 16.39 -10.06
N GLU A 466 -9.45 16.67 -10.99
CA GLU A 466 -10.29 15.69 -11.68
C GLU A 466 -9.46 14.67 -12.48
N LYS A 467 -9.10 13.55 -11.84
CA LYS A 467 -8.41 12.44 -12.49
C LYS A 467 -9.41 11.53 -13.18
N TRP A 468 -9.63 11.78 -14.47
CA TRP A 468 -10.32 10.88 -15.39
C TRP A 468 -9.78 9.45 -15.27
N ARG A 469 -10.60 8.52 -14.77
CA ARG A 469 -10.28 7.09 -14.75
C ARG A 469 -10.95 6.44 -15.96
N PHE A 470 -10.17 6.21 -17.01
CA PHE A 470 -10.60 5.52 -18.23
C PHE A 470 -10.92 4.03 -17.93
N ALA A 471 -11.40 3.31 -18.95
CA ALA A 471 -11.54 1.86 -18.88
C ALA A 471 -10.23 1.17 -18.42
N GLU A 472 -10.37 0.03 -17.72
CA GLU A 472 -9.23 -0.67 -17.08
C GLU A 472 -8.14 -1.13 -18.07
N VAL A 473 -8.49 -1.27 -19.36
CA VAL A 473 -7.57 -1.61 -20.46
C VAL A 473 -7.78 -0.61 -21.61
N ASP A 474 -6.69 0.06 -22.01
CA ASP A 474 -6.59 0.85 -23.24
C ASP A 474 -5.74 0.10 -24.30
N TYR A 475 -5.80 0.51 -25.58
CA TYR A 475 -5.12 -0.21 -26.67
C TYR A 475 -3.63 -0.39 -26.42
N SER A 476 -2.95 0.70 -26.06
CA SER A 476 -1.54 0.70 -25.71
C SER A 476 -1.22 -0.24 -24.56
N SER A 477 -2.09 -0.38 -23.55
CA SER A 477 -1.87 -1.32 -22.45
C SER A 477 -2.04 -2.78 -22.88
N ALA A 478 -3.04 -3.08 -23.73
CA ALA A 478 -3.40 -4.42 -24.16
C ALA A 478 -2.23 -5.15 -24.84
N TYR A 479 -1.60 -4.51 -25.83
CA TYR A 479 -0.43 -5.07 -26.52
C TYR A 479 0.81 -5.11 -25.62
N ASN A 480 1.13 -4.02 -24.92
CA ASN A 480 2.48 -3.80 -24.39
C ASN A 480 2.73 -4.37 -22.98
N ASP A 481 1.67 -4.59 -22.20
CA ASP A 481 1.78 -4.97 -20.79
C ASP A 481 1.23 -6.39 -20.49
N PHE A 482 0.35 -6.96 -21.33
CA PHE A 482 -0.19 -8.33 -21.16
C PHE A 482 0.55 -9.42 -21.96
N GLY A 483 1.36 -9.04 -22.95
CA GLY A 483 2.13 -9.97 -23.78
C GLY A 483 1.35 -10.54 -24.98
N GLY A 484 0.42 -9.76 -25.52
CA GLY A 484 -0.49 -10.15 -26.60
C GLY A 484 -1.89 -9.59 -26.33
N LEU A 485 -2.57 -9.10 -27.38
CA LEU A 485 -3.86 -8.43 -27.29
C LEU A 485 -4.90 -9.23 -26.48
N HIS A 486 -5.06 -10.51 -26.82
CA HIS A 486 -6.07 -11.39 -26.21
C HIS A 486 -5.68 -11.93 -24.83
N ASN A 487 -4.47 -11.64 -24.35
CA ASN A 487 -4.07 -11.91 -22.96
C ASN A 487 -4.56 -10.82 -21.98
N ALA A 488 -5.11 -9.72 -22.49
CA ALA A 488 -5.74 -8.70 -21.66
C ALA A 488 -7.01 -9.23 -20.97
N LEU A 489 -7.30 -8.71 -19.78
CA LEU A 489 -8.48 -9.14 -18.99
C LEU A 489 -9.81 -8.67 -19.60
N ASN A 490 -9.74 -7.66 -20.46
CA ASN A 490 -10.88 -6.97 -21.06
C ASN A 490 -10.48 -6.49 -22.45
N TYR A 491 -11.43 -6.56 -23.37
CA TYR A 491 -11.26 -6.00 -24.71
C TYR A 491 -11.33 -4.46 -24.68
N LEU A 492 -10.59 -3.82 -25.58
CA LEU A 492 -10.59 -2.37 -25.75
C LEU A 492 -11.81 -1.92 -26.59
N ASN A 493 -12.37 -0.75 -26.31
CA ASN A 493 -13.31 -0.12 -27.24
C ASN A 493 -12.53 0.43 -28.45
N ASN A 494 -13.02 0.23 -29.67
CA ASN A 494 -12.31 0.64 -30.88
C ASN A 494 -12.54 2.12 -31.24
N TYR A 495 -13.70 2.70 -30.91
CA TYR A 495 -14.18 3.97 -31.51
C TYR A 495 -14.72 5.01 -30.52
N ALA A 496 -14.76 4.68 -29.23
CA ALA A 496 -15.26 5.55 -28.17
C ALA A 496 -14.35 5.53 -26.94
N PHE A 497 -14.46 6.56 -26.12
CA PHE A 497 -13.86 6.65 -24.79
C PHE A 497 -14.96 6.74 -23.74
N ALA A 498 -14.69 6.18 -22.56
CA ALA A 498 -15.51 6.36 -21.38
C ALA A 498 -14.63 6.52 -20.13
N THR A 499 -14.99 7.43 -19.26
CA THR A 499 -14.20 7.88 -18.10
C THR A 499 -15.06 8.09 -16.87
N LEU A 500 -14.56 7.66 -15.71
CA LEU A 500 -15.13 8.01 -14.40
C LEU A 500 -14.55 9.34 -13.91
N LYS A 501 -15.43 10.17 -13.39
CA LYS A 501 -15.10 11.35 -12.60
C LYS A 501 -14.80 10.98 -11.14
N ALA A 502 -14.48 11.99 -10.33
CA ALA A 502 -14.17 11.82 -8.90
C ALA A 502 -15.38 11.35 -8.07
N ASP A 503 -16.60 11.77 -8.43
CA ASP A 503 -17.88 11.36 -7.83
C ASP A 503 -18.36 9.97 -8.30
N GLY A 504 -17.68 9.38 -9.29
CA GLY A 504 -18.07 8.12 -9.91
C GLY A 504 -19.21 8.25 -10.92
N SER A 505 -19.53 9.44 -11.43
CA SER A 505 -20.31 9.62 -12.66
C SER A 505 -19.46 9.31 -13.90
N ILE A 506 -20.11 9.05 -15.05
CA ILE A 506 -19.43 8.67 -16.31
C ILE A 506 -19.57 9.78 -17.35
N THR A 507 -18.47 10.07 -18.05
CA THR A 507 -18.47 10.80 -19.32
C THR A 507 -18.04 9.85 -20.42
N ALA A 508 -18.72 9.88 -21.57
CA ALA A 508 -18.31 9.15 -22.76
C ALA A 508 -18.38 10.07 -23.99
N TRP A 509 -17.52 9.80 -24.97
CA TRP A 509 -17.49 10.48 -26.27
C TRP A 509 -16.90 9.55 -27.33
N GLY A 510 -16.95 9.99 -28.59
CA GLY A 510 -16.64 9.16 -29.75
C GLY A 510 -17.91 8.57 -30.38
N ALA A 511 -17.78 7.46 -31.08
CA ALA A 511 -18.86 6.96 -31.93
C ALA A 511 -20.10 6.58 -31.11
N SER A 512 -21.26 7.17 -31.43
CA SER A 512 -22.51 6.98 -30.67
C SER A 512 -22.93 5.51 -30.58
N TRP A 513 -22.83 4.79 -31.70
CA TRP A 513 -23.10 3.35 -31.79
C TRP A 513 -22.10 2.49 -31.01
N ALA A 514 -20.89 2.99 -30.74
CA ALA A 514 -19.87 2.30 -29.95
C ALA A 514 -19.93 2.64 -28.43
N GLY A 515 -20.98 3.32 -27.98
CA GLY A 515 -21.13 3.77 -26.59
C GLY A 515 -20.46 5.12 -26.27
N GLY A 516 -20.06 5.88 -27.29
CA GLY A 516 -19.61 7.28 -27.16
C GLY A 516 -20.72 8.26 -26.80
N THR A 517 -21.98 7.81 -26.75
CA THR A 517 -23.13 8.55 -26.23
C THR A 517 -23.95 7.66 -25.30
N SER A 518 -24.88 8.26 -24.55
CA SER A 518 -25.81 7.53 -23.67
C SER A 518 -25.13 6.72 -22.54
N ALA A 519 -24.00 7.23 -22.04
CA ALA A 519 -23.45 6.79 -20.75
C ALA A 519 -24.48 6.98 -19.62
N PRO A 520 -24.47 6.15 -18.57
CA PRO A 520 -25.44 6.23 -17.48
C PRO A 520 -25.30 7.56 -16.71
N SER A 521 -26.44 8.15 -16.35
CA SER A 521 -26.53 9.48 -15.73
C SER A 521 -26.38 9.49 -14.21
N ASP A 522 -26.29 8.33 -13.58
CA ASP A 522 -26.10 8.17 -12.14
C ASP A 522 -24.61 8.00 -11.77
N ASN A 523 -24.31 7.94 -10.48
CA ASN A 523 -22.94 7.97 -9.96
C ASN A 523 -22.62 6.77 -9.05
N GLY A 524 -21.45 6.81 -8.41
CA GLY A 524 -20.93 5.72 -7.57
C GLY A 524 -20.29 4.56 -8.34
N TYR A 525 -20.05 4.71 -9.65
CA TYR A 525 -19.28 3.73 -10.42
C TYR A 525 -17.79 3.78 -10.04
N THR A 526 -17.18 2.60 -9.99
CA THR A 526 -15.81 2.39 -9.50
C THR A 526 -14.83 1.99 -10.60
N LYS A 527 -15.32 1.28 -11.64
CA LYS A 527 -14.55 0.79 -12.78
C LYS A 527 -15.38 0.84 -14.07
N ILE A 528 -14.71 0.97 -15.21
CA ILE A 528 -15.28 0.87 -16.56
C ILE A 528 -14.56 -0.25 -17.32
N TYR A 529 -15.33 -1.00 -18.09
CA TYR A 529 -14.92 -2.12 -18.92
C TYR A 529 -15.54 -1.97 -20.32
N SER A 530 -14.97 -2.61 -21.32
CA SER A 530 -15.42 -2.50 -22.71
C SER A 530 -15.44 -3.84 -23.45
N THR A 531 -16.28 -3.95 -24.47
CA THR A 531 -16.06 -4.80 -25.64
C THR A 531 -15.57 -3.90 -26.79
N ALA A 532 -15.40 -4.42 -28.01
CA ALA A 532 -14.99 -3.61 -29.16
C ALA A 532 -15.90 -2.37 -29.41
N THR A 533 -17.18 -2.43 -29.04
CA THR A 533 -18.20 -1.41 -29.37
C THR A 533 -19.26 -1.17 -28.27
N ALA A 534 -19.02 -1.63 -27.05
CA ALA A 534 -19.89 -1.35 -25.90
C ALA A 534 -19.08 -1.17 -24.61
N PHE A 535 -19.73 -0.66 -23.57
CA PHE A 535 -19.16 -0.47 -22.23
C PHE A 535 -20.02 -1.10 -21.14
N ALA A 536 -19.37 -1.45 -20.04
CA ALA A 536 -20.01 -1.85 -18.79
C ALA A 536 -19.29 -1.20 -17.60
N ALA A 537 -20.04 -0.68 -16.64
CA ALA A 537 -19.50 -0.03 -15.44
C ALA A 537 -19.98 -0.74 -14.16
N LEU A 538 -19.08 -0.85 -13.18
CA LEU A 538 -19.26 -1.61 -11.94
C LEU A 538 -19.25 -0.68 -10.72
N LYS A 539 -20.25 -0.80 -9.84
CA LYS A 539 -20.34 -0.06 -8.57
C LYS A 539 -19.73 -0.84 -7.40
N ALA A 540 -19.54 -0.15 -6.27
CA ALA A 540 -18.93 -0.74 -5.06
C ALA A 540 -19.77 -1.85 -4.40
N ASP A 541 -21.09 -1.87 -4.61
CA ASP A 541 -21.98 -2.97 -4.20
C ASP A 541 -21.98 -4.15 -5.19
N GLY A 542 -21.23 -4.04 -6.28
CA GLY A 542 -21.16 -5.01 -7.34
C GLY A 542 -22.35 -5.00 -8.30
N SER A 543 -23.16 -3.94 -8.34
CA SER A 543 -24.16 -3.72 -9.41
C SER A 543 -23.49 -3.22 -10.71
N ILE A 544 -24.12 -3.54 -11.86
CA ILE A 544 -23.56 -3.32 -13.19
C ILE A 544 -24.54 -2.55 -14.08
N THR A 545 -24.03 -1.62 -14.89
CA THR A 545 -24.79 -0.96 -15.95
C THR A 545 -23.99 -0.98 -17.25
N ALA A 546 -24.64 -1.29 -18.37
CA ALA A 546 -24.02 -1.38 -19.69
C ALA A 546 -24.71 -0.44 -20.69
N TRP A 547 -23.95 0.03 -21.68
CA TRP A 547 -24.42 0.89 -22.77
C TRP A 547 -23.55 0.73 -24.03
N GLY A 548 -24.00 1.27 -25.16
CA GLY A 548 -23.39 1.08 -26.48
C GLY A 548 -24.13 0.06 -27.33
N GLN A 549 -23.43 -0.65 -28.21
CA GLN A 549 -24.08 -1.54 -29.18
C GLN A 549 -24.76 -2.75 -28.49
N SER A 550 -26.08 -2.90 -28.66
CA SER A 550 -26.91 -3.84 -27.89
C SER A 550 -26.52 -5.31 -28.10
N ASP A 551 -26.28 -5.73 -29.36
CA ASP A 551 -25.87 -7.09 -29.72
C ASP A 551 -24.39 -7.40 -29.40
N ARG A 552 -23.66 -6.43 -28.81
CA ARG A 552 -22.23 -6.52 -28.43
C ARG A 552 -22.02 -6.31 -26.92
N GLY A 553 -23.07 -6.47 -26.12
CA GLY A 553 -23.03 -6.34 -24.66
C GLY A 553 -23.47 -4.98 -24.10
N GLY A 554 -23.86 -4.02 -24.94
CA GLY A 554 -24.36 -2.71 -24.52
C GLY A 554 -25.73 -2.73 -23.84
N THR A 555 -26.40 -3.89 -23.79
CA THR A 555 -27.65 -4.12 -23.05
C THR A 555 -27.66 -5.52 -22.45
N GLY A 556 -28.51 -5.79 -21.46
CA GLY A 556 -28.68 -7.13 -20.89
C GLY A 556 -27.69 -7.52 -19.78
N ALA A 557 -27.00 -6.55 -19.18
CA ALA A 557 -26.18 -6.79 -17.99
C ALA A 557 -27.02 -7.40 -16.84
N PRO A 558 -26.42 -8.25 -15.99
CA PRO A 558 -27.14 -8.87 -14.86
C PRO A 558 -27.75 -7.85 -13.90
N SER A 559 -28.99 -8.10 -13.47
CA SER A 559 -29.76 -7.20 -12.58
C SER A 559 -29.49 -7.40 -11.08
N ASP A 560 -28.72 -8.42 -10.71
CA ASP A 560 -28.28 -8.69 -9.34
C ASP A 560 -26.91 -8.05 -9.04
N ASN A 561 -26.47 -8.11 -7.79
CA ASN A 561 -25.26 -7.43 -7.30
C ASN A 561 -24.22 -8.44 -6.73
N GLY A 562 -23.18 -7.92 -6.09
CA GLY A 562 -22.08 -8.71 -5.53
C GLY A 562 -21.02 -9.17 -6.54
N TYR A 563 -21.02 -8.66 -7.77
CA TYR A 563 -19.94 -8.87 -8.72
C TYR A 563 -18.69 -8.10 -8.30
N THR A 564 -17.52 -8.74 -8.37
CA THR A 564 -16.24 -8.14 -7.97
C THR A 564 -15.41 -7.71 -9.19
N LYS A 565 -15.71 -8.27 -10.37
CA LYS A 565 -14.97 -8.03 -11.61
C LYS A 565 -15.79 -8.36 -12.86
N ILE A 566 -15.49 -7.66 -13.95
CA ILE A 566 -15.99 -7.92 -15.30
C ILE A 566 -14.80 -8.25 -16.21
N TYR A 567 -14.99 -9.21 -17.11
CA TYR A 567 -14.09 -9.65 -18.17
C TYR A 567 -14.81 -9.50 -19.51
N SER A 568 -14.08 -9.42 -20.62
CA SER A 568 -14.70 -9.27 -21.95
C SER A 568 -13.82 -9.78 -23.08
N ASN A 569 -14.48 -10.26 -24.12
CA ASN A 569 -13.89 -10.57 -25.42
C ASN A 569 -14.36 -9.54 -26.47
N GLY A 570 -14.26 -9.86 -27.76
CA GLY A 570 -14.62 -8.98 -28.85
C GLY A 570 -16.02 -8.36 -28.68
N TRP A 571 -17.05 -9.16 -28.36
CA TRP A 571 -18.47 -8.75 -28.39
C TRP A 571 -19.33 -9.28 -27.22
N ALA A 572 -18.73 -9.84 -26.18
CA ALA A 572 -19.43 -10.29 -24.98
C ALA A 572 -18.67 -9.95 -23.68
N PHE A 573 -19.41 -9.95 -22.57
CA PHE A 573 -18.90 -9.76 -21.22
C PHE A 573 -19.15 -11.00 -20.36
N ALA A 574 -18.27 -11.24 -19.39
CA ALA A 574 -18.44 -12.25 -18.34
C ALA A 574 -18.09 -11.65 -16.96
N THR A 575 -18.88 -11.92 -15.93
CA THR A 575 -18.65 -11.43 -14.56
C THR A 575 -18.13 -12.51 -13.63
N LEU A 576 -17.53 -12.07 -12.52
CA LEU A 576 -17.12 -12.95 -11.42
C LEU A 576 -17.60 -12.38 -10.08
N LYS A 577 -18.16 -13.23 -9.22
CA LYS A 577 -18.49 -12.92 -7.82
C LYS A 577 -17.40 -13.45 -6.86
N ALA A 578 -17.50 -13.08 -5.58
CA ALA A 578 -16.55 -13.51 -4.55
C ALA A 578 -16.57 -15.02 -4.25
N ASP A 579 -17.69 -15.70 -4.51
CA ASP A 579 -17.82 -17.17 -4.44
C ASP A 579 -17.32 -17.88 -5.73
N GLY A 580 -16.87 -17.12 -6.72
CA GLY A 580 -16.44 -17.62 -8.01
C GLY A 580 -17.57 -17.99 -8.97
N SER A 581 -18.82 -17.59 -8.72
CA SER A 581 -19.91 -17.74 -9.69
C SER A 581 -19.79 -16.75 -10.86
N ILE A 582 -20.25 -17.17 -12.05
CA ILE A 582 -20.10 -16.45 -13.31
C ILE A 582 -21.48 -16.19 -13.94
N LYS A 583 -21.65 -15.03 -14.58
CA LYS A 583 -22.69 -14.80 -15.60
C LYS A 583 -22.08 -14.16 -16.83
N ALA A 584 -22.68 -14.35 -18.01
CA ALA A 584 -22.27 -13.70 -19.24
C ALA A 584 -23.46 -13.02 -19.94
N TRP A 585 -23.18 -12.01 -20.76
CA TRP A 585 -24.14 -11.34 -21.64
C TRP A 585 -23.43 -10.74 -22.86
N GLY A 586 -24.22 -10.33 -23.85
CA GLY A 586 -23.73 -9.83 -25.15
C GLY A 586 -23.99 -10.84 -26.26
N ASN A 587 -23.11 -10.91 -27.26
CA ASN A 587 -23.35 -11.78 -28.41
C ASN A 587 -23.27 -13.26 -28.02
N SER A 588 -24.32 -14.04 -28.31
CA SER A 588 -24.39 -15.46 -27.90
C SER A 588 -23.32 -16.33 -28.56
N LYS A 589 -22.95 -16.05 -29.81
CA LYS A 589 -21.83 -16.72 -30.50
C LYS A 589 -20.48 -16.42 -29.85
N TYR A 590 -20.37 -15.30 -29.13
CA TYR A 590 -19.13 -14.86 -28.48
C TYR A 590 -19.11 -15.26 -26.99
N GLY A 591 -19.85 -16.31 -26.59
CA GLY A 591 -19.95 -16.72 -25.19
C GLY A 591 -20.71 -15.74 -24.29
N GLY A 592 -21.49 -14.81 -24.86
CA GLY A 592 -22.48 -14.00 -24.13
C GLY A 592 -23.65 -14.83 -23.55
N THR A 593 -23.67 -16.13 -23.83
CA THR A 593 -24.56 -17.14 -23.22
C THR A 593 -23.76 -18.42 -22.97
N GLY A 594 -24.24 -19.31 -22.11
CA GLY A 594 -23.60 -20.62 -21.86
C GLY A 594 -22.46 -20.61 -20.84
N ALA A 595 -22.33 -19.55 -20.05
CA ALA A 595 -21.41 -19.51 -18.91
C ALA A 595 -21.67 -20.67 -17.91
N PRO A 596 -20.63 -21.20 -17.24
CA PRO A 596 -20.77 -22.30 -16.30
C PRO A 596 -21.70 -21.97 -15.13
N SER A 597 -22.46 -22.97 -14.67
CA SER A 597 -23.46 -22.83 -13.60
C SER A 597 -22.92 -23.15 -12.20
N ASP A 598 -21.71 -23.67 -12.09
CA ASP A 598 -21.01 -23.94 -10.85
C ASP A 598 -20.10 -22.76 -10.42
N ASN A 599 -19.38 -22.92 -9.31
CA ASN A 599 -18.64 -21.84 -8.65
C ASN A 599 -17.19 -22.24 -8.32
N GLY A 600 -16.50 -21.39 -7.54
CA GLY A 600 -15.08 -21.57 -7.22
C GLY A 600 -14.09 -21.15 -8.32
N TYR A 601 -14.56 -20.53 -9.40
CA TYR A 601 -13.68 -19.90 -10.37
C TYR A 601 -12.99 -18.67 -9.77
N THR A 602 -11.71 -18.49 -10.09
CA THR A 602 -10.87 -17.41 -9.54
C THR A 602 -10.53 -16.35 -10.59
N LYS A 603 -10.58 -16.73 -11.87
CA LYS A 603 -10.23 -15.87 -13.00
C LYS A 603 -10.88 -16.35 -14.29
N ILE A 604 -11.21 -15.40 -15.17
CA ILE A 604 -11.69 -15.64 -16.53
C ILE A 604 -10.63 -15.13 -17.51
N TYR A 605 -10.56 -15.78 -18.65
CA TYR A 605 -9.71 -15.50 -19.81
C TYR A 605 -10.58 -15.56 -21.07
N SER A 606 -10.11 -15.01 -22.18
CA SER A 606 -10.89 -14.92 -23.42
C SER A 606 -10.01 -15.00 -24.65
N THR A 607 -10.53 -15.59 -25.73
CA THR A 607 -10.05 -15.35 -27.11
C THR A 607 -10.78 -14.10 -27.64
N TYR A 608 -10.91 -13.91 -28.96
CA TYR A 608 -11.81 -12.92 -29.53
C TYR A 608 -13.30 -13.30 -29.35
N VAL A 609 -13.60 -14.61 -29.31
CA VAL A 609 -14.98 -15.16 -29.41
C VAL A 609 -15.36 -16.15 -28.31
N ALA A 610 -14.42 -16.62 -27.50
CA ALA A 610 -14.67 -17.60 -26.43
C ALA A 610 -14.14 -17.11 -25.09
N PHE A 611 -14.53 -17.81 -24.02
CA PHE A 611 -14.05 -17.62 -22.66
C PHE A 611 -13.56 -18.94 -22.07
N ALA A 612 -12.61 -18.84 -21.14
CA ALA A 612 -12.15 -19.93 -20.30
C ALA A 612 -12.00 -19.45 -18.85
N ALA A 613 -12.60 -20.18 -17.89
CA ALA A 613 -12.52 -19.87 -16.46
C ALA A 613 -11.66 -20.90 -15.72
N LEU A 614 -10.84 -20.40 -14.78
CA LEU A 614 -9.82 -21.16 -14.04
C LEU A 614 -10.16 -21.20 -12.55
N LYS A 615 -10.19 -22.39 -11.96
CA LYS A 615 -10.38 -22.60 -10.51
C LYS A 615 -9.05 -22.66 -9.74
N ALA A 616 -9.13 -22.62 -8.41
CA ALA A 616 -7.97 -22.63 -7.52
C ALA A 616 -7.16 -23.94 -7.55
N ASP A 617 -7.79 -25.06 -7.91
CA ASP A 617 -7.12 -26.36 -8.16
C ASP A 617 -6.48 -26.45 -9.55
N GLY A 618 -6.65 -25.42 -10.38
CA GLY A 618 -6.18 -25.36 -11.75
C GLY A 618 -7.03 -26.12 -12.76
N SER A 619 -8.27 -26.50 -12.43
CA SER A 619 -9.23 -26.99 -13.43
C SER A 619 -9.81 -25.84 -14.28
N ILE A 620 -10.14 -26.15 -15.54
CA ILE A 620 -10.57 -25.18 -16.56
C ILE A 620 -11.94 -25.53 -17.11
N THR A 621 -12.78 -24.53 -17.35
CA THR A 621 -14.05 -24.68 -18.09
C THR A 621 -14.16 -23.59 -19.14
N ALA A 622 -14.40 -23.98 -20.40
CA ALA A 622 -14.54 -23.08 -21.53
C ALA A 622 -16.00 -23.00 -22.02
N TRP A 623 -16.36 -21.87 -22.62
CA TRP A 623 -17.64 -21.67 -23.33
C TRP A 623 -17.50 -20.57 -24.39
N GLY A 624 -18.36 -20.58 -25.40
CA GLY A 624 -18.32 -19.66 -26.53
C GLY A 624 -18.52 -20.40 -27.84
N ASP A 625 -17.92 -19.89 -28.91
CA ASP A 625 -17.86 -20.61 -30.19
C ASP A 625 -17.07 -21.92 -30.04
N SER A 626 -17.59 -23.03 -30.55
CA SER A 626 -17.04 -24.36 -30.30
C SER A 626 -15.68 -24.59 -30.93
N ASP A 627 -15.49 -24.00 -32.10
CA ASP A 627 -14.36 -24.27 -32.98
C ASP A 627 -13.17 -23.39 -32.55
N GLU A 628 -13.47 -22.22 -32.00
CA GLU A 628 -12.56 -21.13 -31.63
C GLU A 628 -12.24 -21.11 -30.11
N GLY A 629 -12.12 -22.30 -29.51
CA GLY A 629 -11.66 -22.51 -28.13
C GLY A 629 -12.75 -22.51 -27.04
N GLY A 630 -14.02 -22.32 -27.38
CA GLY A 630 -15.16 -22.42 -26.45
C GLY A 630 -15.53 -23.84 -26.05
N THR A 631 -14.92 -24.86 -26.68
CA THR A 631 -14.95 -26.26 -26.23
C THR A 631 -13.54 -26.87 -26.26
N GLY A 632 -13.36 -28.09 -25.76
CA GLY A 632 -12.07 -28.79 -25.84
C GLY A 632 -11.02 -28.42 -24.79
N ALA A 633 -11.40 -27.66 -23.76
CA ALA A 633 -10.50 -27.35 -22.64
C ALA A 633 -9.97 -28.64 -21.96
N PRO A 634 -8.73 -28.64 -21.44
CA PRO A 634 -8.12 -29.84 -20.86
C PRO A 634 -8.88 -30.33 -19.61
N SER A 635 -9.01 -31.65 -19.48
CA SER A 635 -9.79 -32.31 -18.42
C SER A 635 -9.01 -32.56 -17.12
N ASP A 636 -7.71 -32.32 -17.12
CA ASP A 636 -6.83 -32.42 -15.96
C ASP A 636 -6.63 -31.06 -15.26
N ASN A 637 -5.86 -31.03 -14.18
CA ASN A 637 -5.75 -29.88 -13.28
C ASN A 637 -4.29 -29.45 -13.04
N GLY A 638 -4.09 -28.49 -12.13
CA GLY A 638 -2.78 -27.89 -11.84
C GLY A 638 -2.33 -26.79 -12.81
N TYR A 639 -3.21 -26.33 -13.70
CA TYR A 639 -2.95 -25.13 -14.51
C TYR A 639 -2.95 -23.88 -13.63
N THR A 640 -2.04 -22.94 -13.89
CA THR A 640 -1.85 -21.72 -13.09
C THR A 640 -2.24 -20.46 -13.85
N LYS A 641 -2.16 -20.51 -15.19
CA LYS A 641 -2.50 -19.42 -16.11
C LYS A 641 -3.02 -19.99 -17.42
N ILE A 642 -3.86 -19.20 -18.09
CA ILE A 642 -4.25 -19.39 -19.49
C ILE A 642 -3.75 -18.17 -20.28
N TYR A 643 -3.46 -18.37 -21.55
CA TYR A 643 -3.07 -17.37 -22.54
C TYR A 643 -3.90 -17.61 -23.81
N SER A 644 -4.03 -16.60 -24.67
CA SER A 644 -4.91 -16.64 -25.84
C SER A 644 -4.28 -16.01 -27.08
N THR A 645 -4.48 -16.62 -28.24
CA THR A 645 -4.48 -15.94 -29.55
C THR A 645 -5.89 -15.38 -29.82
N ALA A 646 -6.18 -14.96 -31.05
CA ALA A 646 -7.52 -14.53 -31.43
C ALA A 646 -8.57 -15.66 -31.31
N TYR A 647 -8.16 -16.92 -31.48
CA TYR A 647 -9.07 -18.07 -31.63
C TYR A 647 -8.63 -19.36 -30.92
N ALA A 648 -7.47 -19.38 -30.27
CA ALA A 648 -7.03 -20.52 -29.46
C ALA A 648 -6.54 -20.10 -28.07
N PHE A 649 -6.53 -21.06 -27.16
CA PHE A 649 -6.03 -20.94 -25.80
C PHE A 649 -4.80 -21.83 -25.58
N ALA A 650 -3.92 -21.41 -24.65
CA ALA A 650 -2.82 -22.20 -24.13
C ALA A 650 -2.74 -22.07 -22.61
N ALA A 651 -2.91 -23.19 -21.89
CA ALA A 651 -2.82 -23.24 -20.42
C ALA A 651 -1.43 -23.72 -19.96
N LEU A 652 -0.92 -23.11 -18.89
CA LEU A 652 0.44 -23.27 -18.36
C LEU A 652 0.41 -23.77 -16.91
N LYS A 653 1.09 -24.89 -16.63
CA LYS A 653 1.25 -25.46 -15.28
C LYS A 653 2.48 -24.91 -14.54
N ALA A 654 2.57 -25.21 -13.25
CA ALA A 654 3.67 -24.74 -12.39
C ALA A 654 5.05 -25.34 -12.73
N ASP A 655 5.08 -26.52 -13.35
CA ASP A 655 6.30 -27.15 -13.90
C ASP A 655 6.70 -26.58 -15.28
N GLY A 656 5.88 -25.69 -15.83
CA GLY A 656 6.08 -25.10 -17.14
C GLY A 656 5.65 -25.97 -18.31
N SER A 657 4.87 -27.04 -18.10
CA SER A 657 4.18 -27.77 -19.17
C SER A 657 3.02 -26.95 -19.75
N ILE A 658 2.73 -27.12 -21.05
CA ILE A 658 1.72 -26.35 -21.80
C ILE A 658 0.69 -27.29 -22.42
N THR A 659 -0.57 -26.88 -22.47
CA THR A 659 -1.63 -27.56 -23.23
C THR A 659 -2.48 -26.54 -23.97
N ALA A 660 -2.65 -26.71 -25.27
CA ALA A 660 -3.42 -25.79 -26.13
C ALA A 660 -4.70 -26.45 -26.66
N TRP A 661 -5.70 -25.62 -26.98
CA TRP A 661 -6.97 -26.02 -27.61
C TRP A 661 -7.62 -24.83 -28.35
N GLY A 662 -8.61 -25.11 -29.20
CA GLY A 662 -9.20 -24.15 -30.15
C GLY A 662 -8.70 -24.40 -31.57
N ASP A 663 -8.85 -23.42 -32.45
CA ASP A 663 -8.50 -23.57 -33.87
C ASP A 663 -7.00 -23.91 -34.06
N SER A 664 -6.72 -24.91 -34.91
CA SER A 664 -5.37 -25.42 -35.17
C SER A 664 -4.44 -24.40 -35.82
N ASP A 665 -4.96 -23.60 -36.75
CA ASP A 665 -4.22 -22.62 -37.54
C ASP A 665 -3.85 -21.41 -36.66
N TYR A 666 -4.63 -21.17 -35.59
CA TYR A 666 -4.40 -20.15 -34.58
C TYR A 666 -3.62 -20.63 -33.34
N GLY A 667 -3.01 -21.83 -33.41
CA GLY A 667 -2.15 -22.38 -32.35
C GLY A 667 -2.86 -23.20 -31.27
N GLY A 668 -4.12 -23.60 -31.50
CA GLY A 668 -4.87 -24.55 -30.66
C GLY A 668 -4.34 -25.98 -30.71
N THR A 669 -3.39 -26.27 -31.60
CA THR A 669 -2.61 -27.51 -31.63
C THR A 669 -1.11 -27.20 -31.79
N GLY A 670 -0.24 -28.19 -31.60
CA GLY A 670 1.21 -28.02 -31.82
C GLY A 670 1.99 -27.37 -30.67
N ALA A 671 1.39 -27.20 -29.50
CA ALA A 671 2.10 -26.75 -28.29
C ALA A 671 3.30 -27.66 -27.96
N PRO A 672 4.40 -27.12 -27.42
CA PRO A 672 5.61 -27.88 -27.13
C PRO A 672 5.39 -28.96 -26.07
N SER A 673 6.02 -30.12 -26.26
CA SER A 673 5.87 -31.30 -25.39
C SER A 673 6.83 -31.34 -24.20
N ASP A 674 7.78 -30.41 -24.13
CA ASP A 674 8.72 -30.25 -23.03
C ASP A 674 8.25 -29.18 -22.02
N ASN A 675 9.02 -28.97 -20.95
CA ASN A 675 8.61 -28.16 -19.80
C ASN A 675 9.63 -27.06 -19.44
N GLY A 676 9.42 -26.38 -18.30
CA GLY A 676 10.25 -25.26 -17.85
C GLY A 676 9.90 -23.90 -18.49
N TYR A 677 8.79 -23.81 -19.23
CA TYR A 677 8.27 -22.52 -19.70
C TYR A 677 7.69 -21.71 -18.53
N THR A 678 7.94 -20.40 -18.52
CA THR A 678 7.59 -19.50 -17.41
C THR A 678 6.49 -18.50 -17.78
N LYS A 679 6.35 -18.22 -19.09
CA LYS A 679 5.39 -17.29 -19.65
C LYS A 679 5.17 -17.60 -21.13
N ILE A 680 3.94 -17.39 -21.59
CA ILE A 680 3.56 -17.43 -23.01
C ILE A 680 3.23 -15.99 -23.45
N TYR A 681 3.43 -15.72 -24.73
CA TYR A 681 3.09 -14.49 -25.44
C TYR A 681 2.33 -14.87 -26.72
N SER A 682 1.56 -13.96 -27.30
CA SER A 682 0.77 -14.24 -28.51
C SER A 682 0.67 -13.07 -29.48
N THR A 683 0.64 -13.41 -30.76
CA THR A 683 0.16 -12.58 -31.88
C THR A 683 -1.34 -12.89 -32.11
N TRP A 684 -1.89 -12.54 -33.27
CA TRP A 684 -3.26 -12.88 -33.65
C TRP A 684 -3.46 -14.38 -33.85
N GLY A 685 -2.51 -15.07 -34.50
CA GLY A 685 -2.59 -16.51 -34.83
C GLY A 685 -1.46 -17.41 -34.30
N ALA A 686 -0.50 -16.89 -33.53
CA ALA A 686 0.59 -17.70 -32.98
C ALA A 686 0.92 -17.42 -31.52
N PHE A 687 1.57 -18.40 -30.89
CA PHE A 687 2.11 -18.32 -29.53
C PHE A 687 3.64 -18.39 -29.53
N ALA A 688 4.26 -17.77 -28.54
CA ALA A 688 5.67 -17.90 -28.21
C ALA A 688 5.86 -18.09 -26.69
N ALA A 689 6.41 -19.23 -26.28
CA ALA A 689 6.70 -19.55 -24.88
C ALA A 689 8.17 -19.30 -24.54
N LEU A 690 8.42 -18.76 -23.34
CA LEU A 690 9.72 -18.31 -22.85
C LEU A 690 10.13 -19.08 -21.58
N LYS A 691 11.33 -19.67 -21.58
CA LYS A 691 11.92 -20.35 -20.42
C LYS A 691 12.78 -19.43 -19.56
N ALA A 692 13.16 -19.90 -18.37
CA ALA A 692 13.94 -19.12 -17.40
C ALA A 692 15.38 -18.80 -17.86
N ASP A 693 15.96 -19.61 -18.76
CA ASP A 693 17.25 -19.34 -19.41
C ASP A 693 17.13 -18.36 -20.60
N GLY A 694 15.90 -17.94 -20.92
CA GLY A 694 15.60 -17.07 -22.04
C GLY A 694 15.55 -17.76 -23.39
N SER A 695 15.45 -19.09 -23.46
CA SER A 695 15.13 -19.80 -24.71
C SER A 695 13.64 -19.65 -25.06
N ILE A 696 13.34 -19.66 -26.38
CA ILE A 696 12.01 -19.39 -26.94
C ILE A 696 11.55 -20.56 -27.80
N THR A 697 10.25 -20.88 -27.76
CA THR A 697 9.62 -21.84 -28.68
C THR A 697 8.28 -21.28 -29.14
N ALA A 698 8.03 -21.30 -30.45
CA ALA A 698 6.81 -20.78 -31.05
C ALA A 698 6.01 -21.87 -31.79
N TRP A 699 4.70 -21.68 -31.89
CA TRP A 699 3.77 -22.54 -32.63
C TRP A 699 2.51 -21.76 -33.03
N GLY A 700 1.69 -22.33 -33.92
CA GLY A 700 0.54 -21.67 -34.57
C GLY A 700 0.84 -21.24 -36.00
N GLY A 701 0.08 -20.28 -36.52
CA GLY A 701 0.17 -19.81 -37.90
C GLY A 701 1.59 -19.40 -38.29
N SER A 702 2.12 -19.93 -39.39
CA SER A 702 3.49 -19.64 -39.85
C SER A 702 3.73 -18.15 -40.08
N ASP A 703 2.74 -17.52 -40.69
CA ASP A 703 2.81 -16.13 -41.16
C ASP A 703 2.61 -15.14 -40.00
N ASP A 704 2.00 -15.61 -38.90
CA ASP A 704 1.80 -14.89 -37.63
C ASP A 704 2.95 -15.08 -36.62
N GLY A 705 4.05 -15.72 -37.03
CA GLY A 705 5.23 -15.95 -36.18
C GLY A 705 5.22 -17.24 -35.37
N GLY A 706 4.36 -18.21 -35.73
CA GLY A 706 4.36 -19.58 -35.19
C GLY A 706 5.57 -20.41 -35.60
N THR A 707 6.41 -19.90 -36.51
CA THR A 707 7.70 -20.49 -36.90
C THR A 707 8.80 -19.42 -36.93
N GLY A 708 10.07 -19.84 -36.96
CA GLY A 708 11.20 -18.91 -37.11
C GLY A 708 11.66 -18.20 -35.82
N ALA A 709 11.20 -18.65 -34.65
CA ALA A 709 11.71 -18.17 -33.36
C ALA A 709 13.24 -18.36 -33.24
N PRO A 710 13.95 -17.45 -32.54
CA PRO A 710 15.40 -17.50 -32.41
C PRO A 710 15.88 -18.76 -31.66
N SER A 711 17.00 -19.33 -32.12
CA SER A 711 17.59 -20.55 -31.57
C SER A 711 18.58 -20.34 -30.42
N ASP A 712 18.90 -19.08 -30.11
CA ASP A 712 19.76 -18.69 -29.00
C ASP A 712 18.94 -18.26 -27.76
N ASN A 713 19.61 -17.96 -26.65
CA ASN A 713 18.97 -17.74 -25.35
C ASN A 713 19.35 -16.39 -24.71
N GLY A 714 18.96 -16.18 -23.45
CA GLY A 714 19.17 -14.91 -22.74
C GLY A 714 18.13 -13.81 -23.04
N TYR A 715 17.04 -14.13 -23.74
CA TYR A 715 15.90 -13.22 -23.88
C TYR A 715 15.16 -13.09 -22.54
N THR A 716 14.77 -11.86 -22.19
CA THR A 716 14.12 -11.55 -20.91
C THR A 716 12.64 -11.21 -21.06
N LYS A 717 12.22 -10.75 -22.25
CA LYS A 717 10.84 -10.41 -22.56
C LYS A 717 10.59 -10.50 -24.07
N ILE A 718 9.41 -10.96 -24.43
CA ILE A 718 8.88 -10.91 -25.80
C ILE A 718 7.80 -9.80 -25.87
N TYR A 719 7.68 -9.19 -27.03
CA TYR A 719 6.63 -8.26 -27.43
C TYR A 719 6.03 -8.78 -28.73
N SER A 720 4.77 -8.47 -29.00
CA SER A 720 4.06 -8.91 -30.21
C SER A 720 3.21 -7.80 -30.79
N ASN A 721 2.90 -7.92 -32.07
CA ASN A 721 1.82 -7.20 -32.73
C ASN A 721 0.85 -8.22 -33.35
N GLU A 722 0.15 -7.90 -34.43
CA GLU A 722 -0.85 -8.80 -35.02
C GLU A 722 -0.23 -10.07 -35.64
N ALA A 723 0.95 -9.98 -36.29
CA ALA A 723 1.54 -11.11 -37.02
C ALA A 723 3.07 -11.29 -36.80
N ALA A 724 3.68 -10.54 -35.89
CA ALA A 724 5.11 -10.63 -35.60
C ALA A 724 5.43 -10.54 -34.09
N PHE A 725 6.60 -11.07 -33.74
CA PHE A 725 7.20 -11.01 -32.40
C PHE A 725 8.54 -10.27 -32.42
N ALA A 726 8.87 -9.63 -31.30
CA ALA A 726 10.18 -9.04 -31.03
C ALA A 726 10.64 -9.41 -29.60
N ALA A 727 11.72 -10.16 -29.48
CA ALA A 727 12.34 -10.54 -28.21
C ALA A 727 13.50 -9.62 -27.84
N LEU A 728 13.59 -9.28 -26.54
CA LEU A 728 14.55 -8.33 -25.96
C LEU A 728 15.45 -9.06 -24.95
N LYS A 729 16.77 -8.86 -25.04
CA LYS A 729 17.76 -9.39 -24.08
C LYS A 729 18.11 -8.37 -22.98
N ALA A 730 18.80 -8.83 -21.95
CA ALA A 730 19.19 -7.99 -20.81
C ALA A 730 20.17 -6.85 -21.15
N ASP A 731 20.97 -7.00 -22.21
CA ASP A 731 21.83 -5.93 -22.75
C ASP A 731 21.06 -4.91 -23.61
N GLY A 732 19.79 -5.20 -23.91
CA GLY A 732 18.93 -4.40 -24.76
C GLY A 732 19.11 -4.67 -26.26
N SER A 733 19.68 -5.80 -26.67
CA SER A 733 19.62 -6.28 -28.06
C SER A 733 18.25 -6.88 -28.38
N ILE A 734 17.83 -6.78 -29.65
CA ILE A 734 16.49 -7.17 -30.14
C ILE A 734 16.60 -8.19 -31.28
N THR A 735 15.71 -9.17 -31.30
CA THR A 735 15.53 -10.10 -32.42
C THR A 735 14.04 -10.26 -32.72
N ALA A 736 13.65 -10.17 -34.00
CA ALA A 736 12.27 -10.27 -34.44
C ALA A 736 12.07 -11.44 -35.41
N TRP A 737 10.84 -11.96 -35.46
CA TRP A 737 10.40 -13.01 -36.38
C TRP A 737 8.88 -12.92 -36.62
N GLY A 738 8.36 -13.69 -37.59
CA GLY A 738 6.97 -13.61 -38.08
C GLY A 738 6.86 -12.79 -39.36
N GLY A 739 5.65 -12.29 -39.66
CA GLY A 739 5.34 -11.59 -40.91
C GLY A 739 6.31 -10.43 -41.20
N SER A 740 6.95 -10.46 -42.37
CA SER A 740 7.98 -9.47 -42.77
C SER A 740 7.46 -8.04 -42.71
N ASP A 741 6.26 -7.85 -43.26
CA ASP A 741 5.60 -6.55 -43.46
C ASP A 741 5.05 -6.01 -42.13
N TRP A 742 4.95 -6.88 -41.12
CA TRP A 742 4.53 -6.60 -39.76
C TRP A 742 5.74 -6.40 -38.82
N GLY A 743 6.97 -6.28 -39.35
CA GLY A 743 8.17 -6.06 -38.54
C GLY A 743 8.77 -7.33 -37.92
N GLY A 744 8.39 -8.51 -38.41
CA GLY A 744 9.09 -9.78 -38.15
C GLY A 744 10.50 -9.81 -38.76
N THR A 745 10.87 -8.81 -39.57
CA THR A 745 12.23 -8.56 -40.02
C THR A 745 12.59 -7.08 -39.80
N GLY A 746 13.88 -6.72 -39.93
CA GLY A 746 14.32 -5.32 -39.86
C GLY A 746 14.44 -4.73 -38.44
N ALA A 747 14.45 -5.57 -37.39
CA ALA A 747 14.73 -5.13 -36.03
C ALA A 747 16.07 -4.37 -35.93
N PRO A 748 16.15 -3.32 -35.09
CA PRO A 748 17.30 -2.43 -35.09
C PRO A 748 18.56 -3.09 -34.50
N SER A 749 19.70 -2.90 -35.16
CA SER A 749 20.99 -3.39 -34.69
C SER A 749 21.49 -2.65 -33.45
N GLY A 750 22.31 -3.34 -32.65
CA GLY A 750 22.94 -2.80 -31.45
C GLY A 750 22.17 -3.14 -30.16
N ASN A 751 22.45 -2.39 -29.10
CA ASN A 751 21.97 -2.69 -27.74
C ASN A 751 21.49 -1.42 -27.00
N GLY A 752 21.14 -1.56 -25.72
CA GLY A 752 20.68 -0.48 -24.85
C GLY A 752 19.20 -0.09 -24.99
N TYR A 753 18.39 -0.86 -25.75
CA TYR A 753 16.93 -0.74 -25.72
C TYR A 753 16.35 -1.30 -24.41
N THR A 754 15.36 -0.64 -23.84
CA THR A 754 14.79 -0.97 -22.52
C THR A 754 13.33 -1.42 -22.58
N LYS A 755 12.57 -0.95 -23.57
CA LYS A 755 11.18 -1.38 -23.82
C LYS A 755 10.86 -1.28 -25.31
N ILE A 756 10.04 -2.20 -25.80
CA ILE A 756 9.43 -2.19 -27.13
C ILE A 756 7.94 -1.89 -26.97
N TYR A 757 7.34 -1.26 -27.95
CA TYR A 757 5.93 -0.94 -28.04
C TYR A 757 5.39 -1.31 -29.43
N SER A 758 4.13 -1.74 -29.51
CA SER A 758 3.52 -2.23 -30.76
C SER A 758 2.28 -1.43 -31.17
N THR A 759 2.17 -1.07 -32.45
CA THR A 759 0.89 -0.88 -33.14
C THR A 759 0.38 -2.26 -33.61
N TRP A 760 -0.62 -2.35 -34.49
CA TRP A 760 -1.00 -3.65 -35.08
C TRP A 760 0.10 -4.25 -35.97
N GLY A 761 0.92 -3.43 -36.66
CA GLY A 761 1.87 -3.89 -37.69
C GLY A 761 3.26 -3.26 -37.68
N ALA A 762 3.60 -2.51 -36.62
CA ALA A 762 4.94 -2.00 -36.41
C ALA A 762 5.35 -2.06 -34.94
N PHE A 763 6.65 -1.92 -34.73
CA PHE A 763 7.28 -1.83 -33.42
C PHE A 763 8.03 -0.51 -33.26
N ALA A 764 8.11 -0.01 -32.03
CA ALA A 764 8.94 1.10 -31.62
C ALA A 764 9.72 0.73 -30.36
N ALA A 765 11.05 0.71 -30.43
CA ALA A 765 11.94 0.46 -29.30
C ALA A 765 12.48 1.77 -28.70
N LEU A 766 12.47 1.85 -27.38
CA LEU A 766 12.92 2.99 -26.57
C LEU A 766 14.23 2.63 -25.86
N LYS A 767 15.19 3.56 -25.84
CA LYS A 767 16.45 3.44 -25.07
C LYS A 767 16.40 4.19 -23.74
N ALA A 768 17.38 3.93 -22.86
CA ALA A 768 17.47 4.57 -21.54
C ALA A 768 17.69 6.09 -21.58
N ASP A 769 18.29 6.63 -22.65
CA ASP A 769 18.40 8.08 -22.89
C ASP A 769 17.10 8.70 -23.43
N GLY A 770 16.11 7.88 -23.76
CA GLY A 770 14.84 8.27 -24.35
C GLY A 770 14.90 8.48 -25.86
N SER A 771 15.90 7.95 -26.58
CA SER A 771 15.88 7.84 -28.04
C SER A 771 14.98 6.68 -28.51
N ILE A 772 14.38 6.82 -29.70
CA ILE A 772 13.38 5.89 -30.26
C ILE A 772 13.87 5.36 -31.62
N THR A 773 13.58 4.09 -31.91
CA THR A 773 13.75 3.50 -33.25
C THR A 773 12.54 2.64 -33.58
N ALA A 774 11.96 2.81 -34.77
CA ALA A 774 10.81 2.04 -35.23
C ALA A 774 11.13 1.19 -36.47
N TRP A 775 10.38 0.11 -36.65
CA TRP A 775 10.45 -0.80 -37.82
C TRP A 775 9.11 -1.53 -38.01
N GLY A 776 8.93 -2.18 -39.17
CA GLY A 776 7.66 -2.79 -39.59
C GLY A 776 6.91 -1.93 -40.61
N GLY A 777 5.60 -2.13 -40.75
CA GLY A 777 4.80 -1.49 -41.80
C GLY A 777 4.82 0.03 -41.72
N SER A 778 5.23 0.70 -42.81
CA SER A 778 5.40 2.16 -42.89
C SER A 778 4.17 2.92 -42.40
N ASP A 779 3.01 2.51 -42.90
CA ASP A 779 1.72 3.18 -42.73
C ASP A 779 1.13 2.92 -41.33
N THR A 780 1.81 2.08 -40.54
CA THR A 780 1.44 1.67 -39.19
C THR A 780 2.43 2.17 -38.12
N GLY A 781 3.32 3.09 -38.50
CA GLY A 781 4.31 3.69 -37.60
C GLY A 781 5.69 3.03 -37.59
N GLY A 782 5.94 2.08 -38.50
CA GLY A 782 7.26 1.43 -38.66
C GLY A 782 8.35 2.33 -39.25
N THR A 783 7.98 3.54 -39.70
CA THR A 783 8.91 4.58 -40.13
C THR A 783 8.50 5.94 -39.52
N GLY A 784 9.36 6.95 -39.59
CA GLY A 784 9.03 8.30 -39.12
C GLY A 784 9.09 8.52 -37.60
N ALA A 785 9.69 7.60 -36.84
CA ALA A 785 9.96 7.80 -35.42
C ALA A 785 10.72 9.11 -35.15
N PRO A 786 10.40 9.86 -34.08
CA PRO A 786 10.93 11.20 -33.86
C PRO A 786 12.42 11.17 -33.50
N SER A 787 13.15 12.16 -34.02
CA SER A 787 14.56 12.36 -33.69
C SER A 787 14.76 12.96 -32.29
N GLY A 788 15.98 12.80 -31.76
CA GLY A 788 16.36 13.27 -30.44
C GLY A 788 16.12 12.25 -29.33
N ASN A 789 16.09 12.74 -28.08
CA ASN A 789 16.06 11.92 -26.88
C ASN A 789 15.12 12.54 -25.80
N GLY A 790 15.11 11.96 -24.60
CA GLY A 790 14.30 12.41 -23.47
C GLY A 790 12.83 11.95 -23.48
N TYR A 791 12.43 11.08 -24.40
CA TYR A 791 11.13 10.40 -24.31
C TYR A 791 11.16 9.36 -23.18
N THR A 792 10.10 9.31 -22.38
CA THR A 792 10.00 8.43 -21.20
C THR A 792 9.05 7.25 -21.41
N LYS A 793 8.07 7.41 -22.30
CA LYS A 793 7.10 6.36 -22.64
C LYS A 793 6.53 6.57 -24.04
N ILE A 794 6.21 5.46 -24.71
CA ILE A 794 5.46 5.43 -25.97
C ILE A 794 4.07 4.83 -25.67
N TYR A 795 3.08 5.27 -26.44
CA TYR A 795 1.71 4.76 -26.46
C TYR A 795 1.32 4.45 -27.91
N SER A 796 0.39 3.54 -28.13
CA SER A 796 -0.02 3.08 -29.46
C SER A 796 -1.53 2.89 -29.59
N ASN A 797 -2.03 2.99 -30.82
CA ASN A 797 -3.34 2.49 -31.24
C ASN A 797 -3.17 1.57 -32.47
N TRP A 798 -4.19 1.39 -33.33
CA TRP A 798 -4.08 0.53 -34.50
C TRP A 798 -2.85 0.85 -35.35
N SER A 799 -2.69 2.08 -35.86
CA SER A 799 -1.64 2.41 -36.83
C SER A 799 -0.76 3.60 -36.47
N ALA A 800 -0.91 4.17 -35.26
CA ALA A 800 -0.11 5.30 -34.81
C ALA A 800 0.55 5.07 -33.44
N PHE A 801 1.64 5.79 -33.22
CA PHE A 801 2.34 5.91 -31.95
C PHE A 801 2.31 7.35 -31.44
N ALA A 802 2.36 7.51 -30.12
CA ALA A 802 2.53 8.79 -29.43
C ALA A 802 3.58 8.65 -28.32
N ALA A 803 4.69 9.38 -28.41
CA ALA A 803 5.76 9.40 -27.41
C ALA A 803 5.65 10.63 -26.50
N LEU A 804 5.79 10.41 -25.19
CA LEU A 804 5.70 11.41 -24.13
C LEU A 804 7.10 11.67 -23.55
N LYS A 805 7.45 12.93 -23.31
CA LYS A 805 8.69 13.36 -22.63
C LYS A 805 8.48 13.65 -21.14
N ALA A 806 9.58 13.79 -20.40
CA ALA A 806 9.56 14.08 -18.97
C ALA A 806 8.96 15.47 -18.61
N ASP A 807 9.03 16.44 -19.54
CA ASP A 807 8.35 17.74 -19.41
C ASP A 807 6.85 17.67 -19.74
N GLY A 808 6.38 16.52 -20.22
CA GLY A 808 5.01 16.31 -20.66
C GLY A 808 4.71 16.82 -22.06
N SER A 809 5.71 17.06 -22.92
CA SER A 809 5.49 17.26 -24.36
C SER A 809 5.27 15.94 -25.10
N ILE A 810 4.50 15.97 -26.20
CA ILE A 810 4.07 14.78 -26.96
C ILE A 810 4.50 14.90 -28.42
N THR A 811 4.93 13.78 -29.02
CA THR A 811 5.17 13.68 -30.46
C THR A 811 4.54 12.39 -30.99
N ALA A 812 3.75 12.48 -32.06
CA ALA A 812 3.11 11.33 -32.70
C ALA A 812 3.67 11.06 -34.11
N TRP A 813 3.55 9.82 -34.56
CA TRP A 813 3.87 9.37 -35.92
C TRP A 813 3.08 8.11 -36.28
N GLY A 814 3.13 7.70 -37.57
CA GLY A 814 2.32 6.60 -38.12
C GLY A 814 1.10 7.12 -38.86
N GLY A 815 0.04 6.30 -38.96
CA GLY A 815 -1.17 6.59 -39.72
C GLY A 815 -1.81 7.93 -39.33
N SER A 816 -1.98 8.84 -40.29
CA SER A 816 -2.59 10.16 -40.08
C SER A 816 -3.97 10.06 -39.44
N ASP A 817 -4.76 9.13 -39.98
CA ASP A 817 -6.18 8.99 -39.69
C ASP A 817 -6.42 8.38 -38.30
N THR A 818 -5.40 7.75 -37.71
CA THR A 818 -5.40 7.26 -36.33
C THR A 818 -4.62 8.17 -35.36
N GLY A 819 -4.32 9.41 -35.74
CA GLY A 819 -3.65 10.36 -34.85
C GLY A 819 -2.13 10.21 -34.78
N GLY A 820 -1.52 9.59 -35.80
CA GLY A 820 -0.08 9.71 -36.08
C GLY A 820 0.34 11.15 -36.44
N THR A 821 -0.64 12.01 -36.74
CA THR A 821 -0.48 13.47 -36.84
C THR A 821 -1.46 14.18 -35.89
N GLY A 822 -1.20 15.45 -35.57
CA GLY A 822 -2.12 16.27 -34.77
C GLY A 822 -2.00 16.11 -33.25
N ALA A 823 -0.88 15.56 -32.75
CA ALA A 823 -0.59 15.54 -31.32
C ALA A 823 -0.63 16.95 -30.70
N PRO A 824 -1.11 17.09 -29.45
CA PRO A 824 -1.37 18.40 -28.87
C PRO A 824 -0.10 19.17 -28.55
N TYR A 825 -0.08 20.46 -28.89
CA TYR A 825 1.02 21.37 -28.57
C TYR A 825 1.13 21.64 -27.07
N GLY A 826 2.35 21.98 -26.63
CA GLY A 826 2.68 22.35 -25.26
C GLY A 826 3.26 21.20 -24.43
N ASN A 827 3.22 21.37 -23.12
CA ASN A 827 3.83 20.49 -22.13
C ASN A 827 2.90 20.27 -20.92
N GLY A 828 3.35 19.52 -19.91
CA GLY A 828 2.56 19.20 -18.72
C GLY A 828 1.56 18.05 -18.86
N TYR A 829 1.52 17.33 -20.00
CA TYR A 829 0.81 16.06 -20.09
C TYR A 829 1.52 14.98 -19.26
N THR A 830 0.75 14.15 -18.56
CA THR A 830 1.26 13.14 -17.61
C THR A 830 0.99 11.72 -18.05
N LYS A 831 -0.06 11.50 -18.85
CA LYS A 831 -0.45 10.19 -19.39
C LYS A 831 -1.21 10.37 -20.70
N ILE A 832 -1.12 9.35 -21.56
CA ILE A 832 -1.93 9.20 -22.76
C ILE A 832 -2.77 7.91 -22.61
N TYR A 833 -3.99 7.93 -23.13
CA TYR A 833 -4.87 6.77 -23.30
C TYR A 833 -5.23 6.61 -24.77
N SER A 834 -5.67 5.43 -25.18
CA SER A 834 -5.87 5.07 -26.59
C SER A 834 -7.05 4.12 -26.78
N ASN A 835 -7.90 4.40 -27.76
CA ASN A 835 -8.83 3.43 -28.33
C ASN A 835 -8.21 2.89 -29.65
N GLY A 836 -8.97 2.25 -30.53
CA GLY A 836 -8.44 1.75 -31.81
C GLY A 836 -7.94 2.86 -32.75
N THR A 837 -8.60 4.03 -32.76
CA THR A 837 -8.43 5.07 -33.80
C THR A 837 -7.97 6.45 -33.30
N ALA A 838 -7.83 6.64 -31.99
CA ALA A 838 -7.59 7.95 -31.39
C ALA A 838 -6.82 7.85 -30.07
N PHE A 839 -6.29 9.00 -29.65
CA PHE A 839 -5.57 9.19 -28.39
C PHE A 839 -6.24 10.27 -27.54
N VAL A 840 -5.99 10.21 -26.23
CA VAL A 840 -6.37 11.24 -25.26
C VAL A 840 -5.22 11.47 -24.29
N ALA A 841 -4.64 12.67 -24.31
CA ALA A 841 -3.62 13.09 -23.35
C ALA A 841 -4.28 13.79 -22.15
N VAL A 842 -3.74 13.55 -20.95
CA VAL A 842 -4.25 14.09 -19.68
C VAL A 842 -3.14 14.88 -18.99
N LYS A 843 -3.40 16.14 -18.63
CA LYS A 843 -2.48 16.98 -17.86
C LYS A 843 -2.58 16.74 -16.36
N ALA A 844 -1.59 17.26 -15.62
CA ALA A 844 -1.58 17.21 -14.16
C ALA A 844 -2.77 17.95 -13.52
N ASP A 845 -3.37 18.91 -14.23
CA ASP A 845 -4.56 19.69 -13.85
C ASP A 845 -5.91 19.03 -14.25
N GLY A 846 -5.88 17.79 -14.75
CA GLY A 846 -7.08 17.06 -15.16
C GLY A 846 -7.65 17.48 -16.51
N SER A 847 -7.13 18.53 -17.15
CA SER A 847 -7.52 18.87 -18.52
C SER A 847 -7.10 17.76 -19.50
N ILE A 848 -7.95 17.53 -20.50
CA ILE A 848 -7.73 16.51 -21.53
C ILE A 848 -7.65 17.13 -22.91
N THR A 849 -6.92 16.47 -23.81
CA THR A 849 -6.93 16.78 -25.24
C THR A 849 -6.88 15.48 -26.02
N ALA A 850 -7.92 15.25 -26.82
CA ALA A 850 -8.03 14.13 -27.75
C ALA A 850 -7.55 14.54 -29.15
N TRP A 851 -7.07 13.55 -29.92
CA TRP A 851 -6.76 13.66 -31.35
C TRP A 851 -6.80 12.28 -32.03
N GLY A 852 -6.87 12.25 -33.36
CA GLY A 852 -7.06 11.04 -34.16
C GLY A 852 -8.42 11.02 -34.86
N ALA A 853 -8.94 9.85 -35.21
CA ALA A 853 -10.16 9.75 -36.02
C ALA A 853 -11.39 10.35 -35.32
N ASP A 854 -12.13 11.19 -36.04
CA ASP A 854 -13.43 11.66 -35.60
C ASP A 854 -14.45 10.51 -35.51
N PRO A 855 -15.39 10.54 -34.55
CA PRO A 855 -15.54 11.53 -33.47
C PRO A 855 -14.71 11.22 -32.21
N GLY A 856 -13.91 10.14 -32.17
CA GLY A 856 -13.13 9.73 -31.00
C GLY A 856 -11.96 10.69 -30.67
N GLY A 857 -11.35 11.27 -31.70
CA GLY A 857 -10.30 12.28 -31.61
C GLY A 857 -10.81 13.69 -31.24
N ILE A 858 -12.12 13.91 -31.15
CA ILE A 858 -12.67 15.21 -30.75
C ILE A 858 -12.63 15.31 -29.22
N THR A 859 -11.98 16.34 -28.70
CA THR A 859 -11.99 16.62 -27.26
C THR A 859 -13.42 17.00 -26.84
N PRO A 860 -14.05 16.28 -25.89
CA PRO A 860 -15.41 16.62 -25.46
C PRO A 860 -15.39 18.00 -24.80
N THR A 861 -16.36 18.86 -25.15
CA THR A 861 -16.56 20.13 -24.45
C THR A 861 -16.95 19.84 -23.02
N SER A 862 -16.03 20.04 -22.08
CA SER A 862 -16.34 19.92 -20.67
C SER A 862 -17.36 20.99 -20.29
N ASN A 863 -18.49 20.56 -19.70
CA ASN A 863 -19.21 21.41 -18.76
C ASN A 863 -18.33 21.53 -17.50
N ALA A 864 -17.23 22.28 -17.62
CA ALA A 864 -16.46 22.76 -16.50
C ALA A 864 -17.26 23.91 -15.86
N THR A 865 -18.27 23.55 -15.07
CA THR A 865 -18.86 24.47 -14.11
C THR A 865 -17.76 24.85 -13.12
N SER A 866 -17.32 26.10 -13.21
CA SER A 866 -16.49 26.72 -12.19
C SER A 866 -17.32 26.91 -10.92
N ASP A 867 -17.08 26.08 -9.91
CA ASP A 867 -17.51 26.25 -8.52
C ASP A 867 -16.37 25.80 -7.60
#